data_AF-A0A916JHF1-F1
#
_entry.id   AF-A0A916JHF1-F1
#
_cell.length_a   1.000
_cell.length_b   1.000
_cell.length_c   1.000
_cell.angle_alpha   90.00
_cell.angle_beta   90.00
_cell.angle_gamma   90.00
#
_symmetry.space_group_name_H-M   'P 1'
#
loop_
_entity.id
_entity.type
_entity.pdbx_description
1 polymer ?
#
loop_
_entity_poly.entity_id
_entity_poly.type
_entity_poly.pdbx_seq_one_letter_code
_entity_poly.pdbx_strand_id
1 'polypeptide(L)'
;MYNNFINQVVAKAFLLFCIIPSAVFSQIKITSPVPRAVYQQDATGKRTVTINGTFSIPVDKIEVRAVPVILGQGIETPWDVLQAAPKGGVFAGNITLAGGWYAVEIRAISAGTVVGRDVLERLGVGEVFIISGQSNAQGLKNYPGPSAVDDRVMYISNYNNDGVDRLTDPTPPEFAKITSDLSIMSPRGQSAWCWGTLGDQLVARLNVPVLFINTAWEGTSIENWALSSQGLPTKNKYGGFVYPDQMPYANLRIAARNYANQYGVRAILWMQGETDGLFGTPASTYRDHLQNIMNRLGNETGGKRITWVIARTSRTSENSQTPNRTFPNIIAAQNAVIDTPFNPTYPGPETDPLVPERLPDRTHFVGNEALKILANAWYNVLDARFFSTVTPLAPAPLPQISATCVTENNAVTITLPAGYASYQWNTGATGNSIRVTNAGTYRATVKDASGNSILTPVVVLENNAKPATPSIIQQGQQQACADSTFTFSVNGANDIFSWYEKTSNTLVATGAAAKIAESGSYYVQRSNIFGCTSEKSSDASLTIQPKIDKPVIESSGPFSITANISQQQLGEVFIWRRPGSDTDTTAKIIKILKTGTYSTKAKVVFTIGNNSLTCYSDTSARDFKTNEQNEVVIYPNPSQESYVYIESRDDIRNAVITMYDIFGREIFHKTIPLLKSRVDLPIEQLASGKYILKVVGEGQSLTKQVVIR
;
A
#
# COMPACT_ATOMS: atom_id res chain seq x y z
N MET A 1 12.17 8.53 -44.05
CA MET A 1 12.20 9.00 -42.64
C MET A 1 10.91 8.70 -41.86
N TYR A 2 10.07 7.74 -42.27
CA TYR A 2 8.74 7.49 -41.68
C TYR A 2 8.60 6.16 -40.92
N ASN A 3 9.73 5.48 -40.64
CA ASN A 3 9.75 4.14 -40.00
C ASN A 3 10.46 4.06 -38.64
N ASN A 4 11.03 5.17 -38.14
CA ASN A 4 11.72 5.19 -36.84
C ASN A 4 10.88 5.77 -35.68
N PHE A 5 9.70 6.35 -35.96
CA PHE A 5 8.80 6.88 -34.93
C PHE A 5 7.77 5.86 -34.42
N ILE A 6 7.44 4.83 -35.22
CA ILE A 6 6.49 3.79 -34.84
C ILE A 6 7.11 2.81 -33.81
N ASN A 7 8.43 2.57 -33.88
CA ASN A 7 9.12 1.62 -33.01
C ASN A 7 9.45 2.13 -31.60
N GLN A 8 9.43 3.44 -31.34
CA GLN A 8 9.61 3.98 -29.97
C GLN A 8 8.28 4.12 -29.20
N VAL A 9 7.15 4.16 -29.90
CA VAL A 9 5.82 4.38 -29.31
C VAL A 9 5.13 3.07 -28.93
N VAL A 10 5.31 2.01 -29.72
CA VAL A 10 4.90 0.66 -29.31
C VAL A 10 5.75 0.17 -28.13
N ALA A 11 7.02 0.56 -28.06
CA ALA A 11 7.92 0.16 -26.98
C ALA A 11 7.52 0.71 -25.59
N LYS A 12 6.99 1.94 -25.47
CA LYS A 12 6.58 2.48 -24.16
C LYS A 12 5.27 1.87 -23.64
N ALA A 13 4.37 1.45 -24.53
CA ALA A 13 3.13 0.77 -24.14
C ALA A 13 3.34 -0.75 -23.95
N PHE A 14 4.17 -1.42 -24.77
CA PHE A 14 4.42 -2.87 -24.66
C PHE A 14 5.53 -3.26 -23.68
N LEU A 15 6.61 -2.47 -23.48
CA LEU A 15 7.61 -2.81 -22.44
C LEU A 15 7.06 -2.63 -21.02
N LEU A 16 5.96 -1.88 -20.84
CA LEU A 16 5.28 -1.80 -19.54
C LEU A 16 4.44 -3.05 -19.22
N PHE A 17 4.19 -3.94 -20.19
CA PHE A 17 3.29 -5.09 -20.03
C PHE A 17 4.01 -6.44 -19.82
N CYS A 18 5.34 -6.54 -19.94
CA CYS A 18 5.99 -7.86 -20.00
C CYS A 18 7.12 -8.17 -19.01
N ILE A 19 7.54 -7.32 -18.06
CA ILE A 19 8.50 -7.75 -17.02
C ILE A 19 8.23 -7.06 -15.69
N ILE A 20 7.20 -7.49 -14.95
CA ILE A 20 7.26 -7.52 -13.48
C ILE A 20 6.56 -8.81 -13.05
N PRO A 21 7.21 -9.71 -12.31
CA PRO A 21 6.50 -10.85 -11.74
C PRO A 21 5.38 -10.31 -10.87
N SER A 22 4.15 -10.75 -11.15
CA SER A 22 2.90 -10.45 -10.44
C SER A 22 2.85 -10.99 -8.99
N ALA A 23 4.00 -11.03 -8.33
CA ALA A 23 4.21 -11.48 -6.96
C ALA A 23 5.03 -10.46 -6.15
N VAL A 24 4.92 -9.16 -6.48
CA VAL A 24 5.33 -8.09 -5.56
C VAL A 24 4.09 -7.73 -4.74
N PHE A 25 4.13 -8.04 -3.45
CA PHE A 25 3.08 -7.77 -2.46
C PHE A 25 2.45 -6.37 -2.68
N SER A 26 1.15 -6.31 -2.96
CA SER A 26 0.40 -5.06 -3.16
C SER A 26 0.27 -4.29 -1.83
N GLN A 27 1.32 -3.53 -1.46
CA GLN A 27 1.36 -2.72 -0.24
C GLN A 27 0.48 -1.45 -0.29
N ILE A 28 -0.01 -1.09 -1.47
CA ILE A 28 -0.93 0.02 -1.73
C ILE A 28 -1.86 -0.37 -2.88
N LYS A 29 -3.13 0.06 -2.84
CA LYS A 29 -4.14 -0.25 -3.85
C LYS A 29 -5.17 0.87 -4.01
N ILE A 30 -5.51 1.25 -5.24
CA ILE A 30 -6.64 2.12 -5.57
C ILE A 30 -7.94 1.32 -5.41
N THR A 31 -8.89 1.87 -4.64
CA THR A 31 -10.21 1.26 -4.43
C THR A 31 -11.35 2.09 -5.01
N SER A 32 -11.11 3.38 -5.27
CA SER A 32 -12.01 4.26 -6.00
C SER A 32 -11.20 5.36 -6.67
N PRO A 33 -11.44 5.71 -7.93
CA PRO A 33 -12.47 5.17 -8.82
C PRO A 33 -12.30 3.70 -9.20
N VAL A 34 -13.37 3.10 -9.74
CA VAL A 34 -13.33 1.75 -10.33
C VAL A 34 -12.89 1.79 -11.79
N PRO A 35 -12.37 0.68 -12.35
CA PRO A 35 -11.96 0.63 -13.75
C PRO A 35 -13.06 1.06 -14.71
N ARG A 36 -12.68 1.82 -15.74
CA ARG A 36 -13.52 2.32 -16.84
C ARG A 36 -14.67 3.25 -16.41
N ALA A 37 -14.71 3.70 -15.15
CA ALA A 37 -15.64 4.73 -14.71
C ALA A 37 -15.46 6.03 -15.51
N VAL A 38 -16.55 6.71 -15.83
CA VAL A 38 -16.54 8.00 -16.53
C VAL A 38 -17.17 9.05 -15.64
N TYR A 39 -16.40 10.07 -15.27
CA TYR A 39 -16.87 11.22 -14.53
C TYR A 39 -17.21 12.36 -15.48
N GLN A 40 -18.37 12.97 -15.29
CA GLN A 40 -18.85 14.09 -16.08
C GLN A 40 -17.91 15.28 -15.97
N GLN A 41 -17.33 15.74 -17.07
CA GLN A 41 -16.53 16.97 -17.10
C GLN A 41 -17.39 18.23 -16.90
N ASP A 42 -16.79 19.28 -16.38
CA ASP A 42 -17.41 20.60 -16.23
C ASP A 42 -17.46 21.38 -17.56
N ALA A 43 -17.97 22.61 -17.53
CA ALA A 43 -18.06 23.47 -18.71
C ALA A 43 -16.68 23.90 -19.28
N THR A 44 -15.60 23.71 -18.52
CA THR A 44 -14.22 23.99 -18.96
C THR A 44 -13.54 22.77 -19.56
N GLY A 45 -14.22 21.62 -19.64
CA GLY A 45 -13.66 20.36 -20.11
C GLY A 45 -12.71 19.71 -19.11
N LYS A 46 -12.91 19.95 -17.80
CA LYS A 46 -12.09 19.37 -16.73
C LYS A 46 -12.95 18.69 -15.66
N ARG A 47 -12.33 17.87 -14.82
CA ARG A 47 -12.94 17.36 -13.58
C ARG A 47 -11.90 17.06 -12.52
N THR A 48 -12.16 17.53 -11.31
CA THR A 48 -11.51 17.01 -10.11
C THR A 48 -12.13 15.67 -9.72
N VAL A 49 -11.31 14.62 -9.67
CA VAL A 49 -11.69 13.27 -9.27
C VAL A 49 -10.97 12.92 -7.98
N THR A 50 -11.70 12.36 -7.01
CA THR A 50 -11.11 11.89 -5.76
C THR A 50 -10.57 10.47 -5.94
N ILE A 51 -9.27 10.29 -5.75
CA ILE A 51 -8.59 9.00 -5.71
C ILE A 51 -8.52 8.53 -4.27
N ASN A 52 -9.05 7.33 -4.01
CA ASN A 52 -9.02 6.68 -2.71
C ASN A 52 -8.43 5.28 -2.83
N GLY A 53 -7.87 4.80 -1.73
CA GLY A 53 -7.35 3.46 -1.68
C GLY A 53 -6.91 3.03 -0.31
N THR A 54 -6.26 1.88 -0.26
CA THR A 54 -5.76 1.25 0.96
C THR A 54 -4.28 1.01 0.88
N PHE A 55 -3.63 0.92 2.03
CA PHE A 55 -2.21 0.60 2.14
C PHE A 55 -1.94 -0.17 3.44
N SER A 56 -0.95 -1.06 3.43
CA SER A 56 -0.72 -2.02 4.52
C SER A 56 0.53 -1.78 5.35
N ILE A 57 1.41 -0.85 4.92
CA ILE A 57 2.64 -0.47 5.65
C ILE A 57 2.71 1.04 5.88
N PRO A 58 3.36 1.52 6.95
CA PRO A 58 3.52 2.96 7.15
C PRO A 58 4.30 3.62 6.00
N VAL A 59 3.82 4.77 5.53
CA VAL A 59 4.45 5.55 4.45
C VAL A 59 4.44 7.04 4.77
N ASP A 60 5.44 7.76 4.27
CA ASP A 60 5.61 9.19 4.50
C ASP A 60 4.64 10.01 3.65
N LYS A 61 4.38 9.55 2.42
CA LYS A 61 3.43 10.17 1.49
C LYS A 61 2.99 9.20 0.42
N ILE A 62 1.85 9.52 -0.20
CA ILE A 62 1.37 8.89 -1.42
C ILE A 62 1.36 9.96 -2.50
N GLU A 63 1.90 9.61 -3.65
CA GLU A 63 1.92 10.46 -4.83
C GLU A 63 1.03 9.86 -5.92
N VAL A 64 0.47 10.73 -6.75
CA VAL A 64 -0.42 10.37 -7.87
C VAL A 64 0.08 11.03 -9.14
N ARG A 65 -0.16 10.38 -10.28
CA ARG A 65 -0.20 11.02 -11.58
C ARG A 65 -1.24 10.37 -12.49
N ALA A 66 -1.63 11.05 -13.54
CA ALA A 66 -2.48 10.50 -14.59
C ALA A 66 -1.79 10.62 -15.94
N VAL A 67 -1.73 9.51 -16.67
CA VAL A 67 -1.15 9.43 -18.01
C VAL A 67 -2.26 9.08 -19.00
N PRO A 68 -2.46 9.84 -20.09
CA PRO A 68 -3.43 9.48 -21.12
C PRO A 68 -3.13 8.09 -21.69
N VAL A 69 -4.14 7.24 -21.80
CA VAL A 69 -4.01 5.87 -22.33
C VAL A 69 -3.55 5.90 -23.80
N ILE A 70 -4.02 6.89 -24.55
CA ILE A 70 -3.63 7.15 -25.93
C ILE A 70 -3.23 8.62 -26.06
N LEU A 71 -2.13 8.87 -26.79
CA LEU A 71 -1.63 10.22 -27.04
C LEU A 71 -2.71 11.10 -27.66
N GLY A 72 -2.90 12.30 -27.10
CA GLY A 72 -3.89 13.27 -27.56
C GLY A 72 -5.28 13.15 -26.92
N GLN A 73 -5.57 12.12 -26.12
CA GLN A 73 -6.86 11.94 -25.43
C GLN A 73 -6.88 12.50 -24.01
N GLY A 74 -6.13 13.57 -23.72
CA GLY A 74 -5.97 14.11 -22.37
C GLY A 74 -4.61 14.77 -22.18
N ILE A 75 -4.36 15.26 -20.97
CA ILE A 75 -3.10 15.93 -20.60
C ILE A 75 -2.45 15.16 -19.45
N GLU A 76 -1.23 14.66 -19.66
CA GLU A 76 -0.46 14.01 -18.60
C GLU A 76 -0.21 14.97 -17.44
N THR A 77 -0.40 14.48 -16.22
CA THR A 77 -0.03 15.23 -15.02
C THR A 77 1.33 14.75 -14.51
N PRO A 78 2.19 15.64 -13.99
CA PRO A 78 3.38 15.21 -13.26
C PRO A 78 2.99 14.46 -11.99
N TRP A 79 3.97 13.78 -11.38
CA TRP A 79 3.81 13.27 -10.01
C TRP A 79 3.56 14.43 -9.05
N ASP A 80 2.49 14.32 -8.27
CA ASP A 80 2.15 15.26 -7.20
C ASP A 80 1.78 14.50 -5.92
N VAL A 81 1.90 15.15 -4.78
CA VAL A 81 1.56 14.58 -3.47
C VAL A 81 0.04 14.50 -3.35
N LEU A 82 -0.50 13.29 -3.40
CA LEU A 82 -1.92 13.01 -3.19
C LEU A 82 -2.29 13.20 -1.71
N GLN A 83 -1.46 12.66 -0.82
CA GLN A 83 -1.63 12.76 0.63
C GLN A 83 -0.29 12.60 1.36
N ALA A 84 -0.03 13.48 2.32
CA ALA A 84 1.11 13.38 3.23
C ALA A 84 0.74 12.62 4.52
N ALA A 85 1.67 11.80 5.01
CA ALA A 85 1.56 11.01 6.25
C ALA A 85 0.19 10.33 6.44
N PRO A 86 -0.29 9.52 5.47
CA PRO A 86 -1.57 8.84 5.59
C PRO A 86 -1.57 7.88 6.80
N LYS A 87 -2.73 7.70 7.44
CA LYS A 87 -2.91 6.87 8.64
C LYS A 87 -4.11 5.95 8.48
N GLY A 88 -4.16 4.88 9.28
CA GLY A 88 -5.34 4.04 9.36
C GLY A 88 -5.59 3.18 8.11
N GLY A 89 -4.54 2.85 7.36
CA GLY A 89 -4.61 1.95 6.21
C GLY A 89 -5.44 2.43 5.02
N VAL A 90 -5.88 3.70 5.03
CA VAL A 90 -6.66 4.32 3.95
C VAL A 90 -6.06 5.66 3.53
N PHE A 91 -6.12 5.94 2.24
CA PHE A 91 -5.72 7.23 1.69
C PHE A 91 -6.79 7.81 0.79
N ALA A 92 -6.81 9.14 0.70
CA ALA A 92 -7.72 9.90 -0.13
C ALA A 92 -7.06 11.20 -0.57
N GLY A 93 -7.25 11.58 -1.83
CA GLY A 93 -6.84 12.88 -2.33
C GLY A 93 -7.50 13.18 -3.68
N ASN A 94 -7.30 14.40 -4.18
CA ASN A 94 -7.93 14.87 -5.40
C ASN A 94 -6.90 15.05 -6.51
N ILE A 95 -7.28 14.70 -7.74
CA ILE A 95 -6.53 15.03 -8.95
C ILE A 95 -7.47 15.72 -9.94
N THR A 96 -7.02 16.83 -10.53
CA THR A 96 -7.79 17.56 -11.55
C THR A 96 -7.29 17.17 -12.93
N LEU A 97 -8.19 16.65 -13.75
CA LEU A 97 -7.89 16.09 -15.06
C LEU A 97 -8.65 16.86 -16.15
N ALA A 98 -8.02 17.05 -17.30
CA ALA A 98 -8.72 17.46 -18.52
C ALA A 98 -9.55 16.31 -19.07
N GLY A 99 -10.54 16.60 -19.91
CA GLY A 99 -11.30 15.60 -20.65
C GLY A 99 -10.38 14.58 -21.31
N GLY A 100 -10.62 13.29 -21.05
CA GLY A 100 -9.73 12.25 -21.50
C GLY A 100 -9.91 10.87 -20.90
N TRP A 101 -9.08 9.94 -21.37
CA TRP A 101 -8.99 8.55 -20.92
C TRP A 101 -7.60 8.31 -20.33
N TYR A 102 -7.52 8.00 -19.04
CA TYR A 102 -6.26 7.99 -18.29
C TYR A 102 -5.99 6.63 -17.64
N ALA A 103 -4.72 6.24 -17.61
CA ALA A 103 -4.20 5.39 -16.57
C ALA A 103 -3.82 6.28 -15.37
N VAL A 104 -4.35 5.99 -14.18
CA VAL A 104 -3.98 6.70 -12.95
C VAL A 104 -3.00 5.84 -12.18
N GLU A 105 -1.80 6.37 -11.96
CA GLU A 105 -0.76 5.70 -11.22
C GLU A 105 -0.62 6.32 -9.83
N ILE A 106 -0.44 5.46 -8.83
CA ILE A 106 -0.07 5.89 -7.49
C ILE A 106 1.23 5.22 -7.06
N ARG A 107 1.97 5.89 -6.17
CA ARG A 107 3.12 5.30 -5.50
C ARG A 107 3.19 5.73 -4.05
N ALA A 108 3.55 4.80 -3.18
CA ALA A 108 3.77 5.05 -1.77
C ALA A 108 5.27 5.25 -1.53
N ILE A 109 5.63 6.31 -0.80
CA ILE A 109 7.02 6.69 -0.53
C ILE A 109 7.31 6.55 0.96
N SER A 110 8.42 5.89 1.30
CA SER A 110 8.98 5.84 2.66
C SER A 110 10.49 6.02 2.61
N ALA A 111 11.03 6.91 3.46
CA ALA A 111 12.44 7.28 3.53
C ALA A 111 13.04 7.67 2.15
N GLY A 112 12.24 8.34 1.31
CA GLY A 112 12.64 8.75 -0.04
C GLY A 112 12.64 7.63 -1.09
N THR A 113 12.26 6.40 -0.72
CA THR A 113 12.17 5.24 -1.63
C THR A 113 10.72 4.87 -1.93
N VAL A 114 10.48 4.34 -3.14
CA VAL A 114 9.16 3.82 -3.50
C VAL A 114 8.99 2.43 -2.89
N VAL A 115 8.01 2.27 -2.01
CA VAL A 115 7.72 0.99 -1.33
C VAL A 115 6.53 0.25 -1.94
N GLY A 116 5.58 0.96 -2.55
CA GLY A 116 4.44 0.36 -3.24
C GLY A 116 3.98 1.15 -4.45
N ARG A 117 3.32 0.49 -5.40
CA ARG A 117 2.68 1.10 -6.58
C ARG A 117 1.37 0.41 -6.90
N ASP A 118 0.45 1.15 -7.48
CA ASP A 118 -0.75 0.60 -8.12
C ASP A 118 -1.15 1.44 -9.32
N VAL A 119 -1.90 0.85 -10.25
CA VAL A 119 -2.34 1.49 -11.48
C VAL A 119 -3.81 1.17 -11.74
N LEU A 120 -4.63 2.23 -11.83
CA LEU A 120 -5.98 2.14 -12.38
C LEU A 120 -5.88 2.34 -13.89
N GLU A 121 -5.99 1.25 -14.66
CA GLU A 121 -5.69 1.25 -16.10
C GLU A 121 -6.53 2.22 -16.94
N ARG A 122 -7.78 2.45 -16.55
CA ARG A 122 -8.74 3.26 -17.30
C ARG A 122 -9.64 4.06 -16.36
N LEU A 123 -9.51 5.38 -16.41
CA LEU A 123 -10.39 6.37 -15.80
C LEU A 123 -10.80 7.40 -16.84
N GLY A 124 -12.10 7.66 -16.95
CA GLY A 124 -12.66 8.64 -17.86
C GLY A 124 -13.03 9.95 -17.20
N VAL A 125 -12.69 11.04 -17.89
CA VAL A 125 -13.29 12.36 -17.68
C VAL A 125 -13.92 12.75 -19.01
N GLY A 126 -15.23 12.83 -19.07
CA GLY A 126 -15.93 13.01 -20.33
C GLY A 126 -17.41 13.29 -20.15
N GLU A 127 -18.25 12.73 -21.02
CA GLU A 127 -19.68 13.02 -21.04
C GLU A 127 -20.51 11.87 -20.50
N VAL A 128 -21.49 12.18 -19.67
CA VAL A 128 -22.41 11.22 -19.05
C VAL A 128 -23.84 11.62 -19.37
N PHE A 129 -24.60 10.71 -19.97
CA PHE A 129 -25.98 10.92 -20.37
C PHE A 129 -26.89 9.84 -19.79
N ILE A 130 -28.07 10.28 -19.32
CA ILE A 130 -29.18 9.37 -19.03
C ILE A 130 -30.09 9.33 -20.25
N ILE A 131 -30.48 8.16 -20.72
CA ILE A 131 -31.47 7.95 -21.78
C ILE A 131 -32.79 7.60 -21.11
N SER A 132 -33.87 8.29 -21.48
CA SER A 132 -35.20 8.04 -20.93
C SER A 132 -36.30 8.28 -21.97
N GLY A 133 -37.50 7.78 -21.68
CA GLY A 133 -38.64 7.83 -22.60
C GLY A 133 -39.15 6.44 -22.95
N GLN A 134 -39.46 6.17 -24.23
CA GLN A 134 -40.07 4.90 -24.65
C GLN A 134 -39.16 4.05 -25.56
N SER A 135 -39.75 3.15 -26.36
CA SER A 135 -39.06 2.11 -27.14
C SER A 135 -37.93 2.62 -28.03
N ASN A 136 -38.13 3.74 -28.76
CA ASN A 136 -37.09 4.32 -29.60
C ASN A 136 -35.89 4.90 -28.81
N ALA A 137 -36.03 5.11 -27.50
CA ALA A 137 -34.92 5.40 -26.59
C ALA A 137 -34.37 4.14 -25.90
N GLN A 138 -35.24 3.22 -25.49
CA GLN A 138 -34.85 1.99 -24.79
C GLN A 138 -33.99 1.07 -25.67
N GLY A 139 -34.31 1.03 -26.96
CA GLY A 139 -33.88 -0.04 -27.84
C GLY A 139 -34.73 -1.29 -27.64
N LEU A 140 -34.75 -2.15 -28.66
CA LEU A 140 -35.55 -3.38 -28.67
C LEU A 140 -34.64 -4.60 -28.58
N LYS A 141 -34.97 -5.55 -27.71
CA LYS A 141 -34.18 -6.78 -27.50
C LYS A 141 -33.95 -7.60 -28.77
N ASN A 142 -34.97 -7.69 -29.63
CA ASN A 142 -34.90 -8.44 -30.89
C ASN A 142 -34.07 -7.71 -31.98
N TYR A 143 -33.66 -6.47 -31.73
CA TYR A 143 -32.95 -5.62 -32.67
C TYR A 143 -31.77 -4.94 -31.95
N PRO A 144 -30.62 -5.64 -31.83
CA PRO A 144 -29.55 -5.24 -30.93
C PRO A 144 -28.87 -3.89 -31.27
N GLY A 145 -28.88 -3.50 -32.55
CA GLY A 145 -28.12 -2.36 -33.05
C GLY A 145 -26.60 -2.63 -33.14
N PRO A 146 -25.83 -1.73 -33.78
CA PRO A 146 -24.39 -1.90 -33.96
C PRO A 146 -23.60 -1.74 -32.66
N SER A 147 -22.51 -2.51 -32.53
CA SER A 147 -21.48 -2.29 -31.51
C SER A 147 -20.81 -0.93 -31.68
N ALA A 148 -20.37 -0.32 -30.58
CA ALA A 148 -19.45 0.82 -30.66
C ALA A 148 -18.06 0.36 -31.11
N VAL A 149 -17.44 1.16 -31.97
CA VAL A 149 -16.08 0.93 -32.46
C VAL A 149 -15.06 1.38 -31.42
N ASP A 150 -15.24 2.55 -30.80
CA ASP A 150 -14.30 3.12 -29.83
C ASP A 150 -14.48 2.49 -28.42
N ASP A 151 -13.38 2.12 -27.76
CA ASP A 151 -13.38 1.52 -26.40
C ASP A 151 -13.91 2.48 -25.32
N ARG A 152 -14.05 3.78 -25.65
CA ARG A 152 -14.49 4.83 -24.74
C ARG A 152 -16.00 5.08 -24.77
N VAL A 153 -16.77 4.29 -25.52
CA VAL A 153 -18.24 4.33 -25.52
C VAL A 153 -18.78 3.33 -24.52
N MET A 154 -19.20 3.84 -23.37
CA MET A 154 -19.39 3.09 -22.13
C MET A 154 -20.85 2.98 -21.72
N TYR A 155 -21.16 1.92 -20.99
CA TYR A 155 -22.40 1.74 -20.26
C TYR A 155 -22.16 1.01 -18.94
N ILE A 156 -23.17 0.99 -18.06
CA ILE A 156 -23.15 0.20 -16.81
C ILE A 156 -23.70 -1.20 -17.10
N SER A 157 -22.94 -2.25 -16.77
CA SER A 157 -23.18 -3.62 -17.25
C SER A 157 -23.78 -4.60 -16.24
N ASN A 158 -23.77 -4.27 -14.95
CA ASN A 158 -24.01 -5.25 -13.89
C ASN A 158 -25.30 -5.03 -13.08
N TYR A 159 -26.23 -4.18 -13.55
CA TYR A 159 -27.51 -3.98 -12.89
C TYR A 159 -28.70 -4.10 -13.86
N ASN A 160 -29.44 -5.21 -13.75
CA ASN A 160 -30.66 -5.44 -14.54
C ASN A 160 -31.89 -5.18 -13.69
N ASN A 161 -32.73 -4.22 -14.09
CA ASN A 161 -34.02 -3.97 -13.45
C ASN A 161 -35.21 -4.18 -14.41
N ASP A 162 -35.01 -4.84 -15.55
CA ASP A 162 -36.00 -4.94 -16.62
C ASP A 162 -37.22 -5.82 -16.27
N GLY A 163 -37.02 -6.86 -15.45
CA GLY A 163 -38.10 -7.76 -15.01
C GLY A 163 -38.26 -7.92 -13.50
N VAL A 164 -37.46 -7.20 -12.70
CA VAL A 164 -37.47 -7.33 -11.22
C VAL A 164 -38.05 -6.10 -10.53
N ASP A 165 -38.04 -4.95 -11.20
CA ASP A 165 -38.72 -3.72 -10.75
C ASP A 165 -38.35 -3.24 -9.34
N ARG A 166 -37.10 -3.43 -8.95
CA ARG A 166 -36.58 -3.00 -7.64
C ARG A 166 -36.62 -1.49 -7.51
N LEU A 167 -37.06 -1.04 -6.33
CA LEU A 167 -37.06 0.37 -5.92
C LEU A 167 -35.83 0.74 -5.07
N THR A 168 -35.00 -0.25 -4.73
CA THR A 168 -33.77 -0.09 -3.95
C THR A 168 -32.62 0.43 -4.80
N ASP A 169 -31.56 0.92 -4.17
CA ASP A 169 -30.34 1.32 -4.86
C ASP A 169 -29.74 0.14 -5.64
N PRO A 170 -29.07 0.43 -6.77
CA PRO A 170 -28.36 -0.59 -7.53
C PRO A 170 -27.13 -1.10 -6.79
N THR A 171 -26.62 -2.24 -7.25
CA THR A 171 -25.29 -2.72 -6.88
C THR A 171 -24.22 -1.72 -7.33
N PRO A 172 -23.02 -1.69 -6.70
CA PRO A 172 -21.91 -0.88 -7.20
C PRO A 172 -21.66 -1.09 -8.70
N PRO A 173 -21.56 -0.02 -9.50
CA PRO A 173 -21.57 -0.15 -10.96
C PRO A 173 -20.26 -0.70 -11.48
N GLU A 174 -20.38 -1.58 -12.48
CA GLU A 174 -19.30 -2.00 -13.36
C GLU A 174 -19.53 -1.40 -14.75
N PHE A 175 -18.44 -0.99 -15.41
CA PHE A 175 -18.49 -0.28 -16.68
C PHE A 175 -17.92 -1.13 -17.81
N ALA A 176 -18.67 -1.24 -18.90
CA ALA A 176 -18.27 -1.98 -20.10
C ALA A 176 -18.50 -1.16 -21.37
N LYS A 177 -17.79 -1.51 -22.44
CA LYS A 177 -17.99 -0.91 -23.76
C LYS A 177 -19.32 -1.37 -24.35
N ILE A 178 -20.07 -0.48 -25.00
CA ILE A 178 -21.30 -0.86 -25.71
C ILE A 178 -20.97 -1.83 -26.86
N THR A 179 -21.56 -3.02 -26.81
CA THR A 179 -21.48 -4.05 -27.87
C THR A 179 -22.88 -4.51 -28.26
N SER A 180 -23.02 -5.06 -29.46
CA SER A 180 -24.30 -5.55 -30.00
C SER A 180 -24.85 -6.76 -29.23
N ASP A 181 -24.00 -7.48 -28.50
CA ASP A 181 -24.35 -8.62 -27.66
C ASP A 181 -24.53 -8.24 -26.18
N LEU A 182 -24.56 -6.94 -25.85
CA LEU A 182 -24.82 -6.50 -24.48
C LEU A 182 -26.15 -7.07 -23.96
N SER A 183 -26.20 -7.43 -22.67
CA SER A 183 -27.37 -8.06 -22.07
C SER A 183 -28.45 -7.04 -21.71
N ILE A 184 -28.07 -6.02 -20.95
CA ILE A 184 -28.92 -4.89 -20.59
C ILE A 184 -28.02 -3.67 -20.40
N MET A 185 -28.39 -2.55 -21.02
CA MET A 185 -27.80 -1.26 -20.72
C MET A 185 -28.47 -0.71 -19.46
N SER A 186 -27.80 -0.81 -18.30
CA SER A 186 -28.45 -0.61 -17.01
C SER A 186 -29.20 0.74 -16.89
N PRO A 187 -30.34 0.75 -16.17
CA PRO A 187 -31.04 -0.43 -15.62
C PRO A 187 -31.94 -1.19 -16.62
N ARG A 188 -32.33 -0.61 -17.76
CA ARG A 188 -33.44 -1.10 -18.60
C ARG A 188 -33.26 -1.04 -20.12
N GLY A 189 -32.18 -0.48 -20.65
CA GLY A 189 -31.96 -0.44 -22.09
C GLY A 189 -31.76 -1.86 -22.64
N GLN A 190 -32.60 -2.29 -23.58
CA GLN A 190 -32.60 -3.69 -24.03
C GLN A 190 -31.52 -4.01 -25.06
N SER A 191 -30.89 -2.99 -25.64
CA SER A 191 -29.87 -3.16 -26.66
C SER A 191 -28.96 -1.95 -26.84
N ALA A 192 -27.92 -2.07 -27.68
CA ALA A 192 -27.05 -0.96 -28.05
C ALA A 192 -27.80 0.12 -28.85
N TRP A 193 -28.78 -0.30 -29.66
CA TRP A 193 -29.63 0.57 -30.47
C TRP A 193 -28.78 1.58 -31.28
N CYS A 194 -29.16 2.86 -31.29
CA CYS A 194 -28.36 3.91 -31.94
C CYS A 194 -27.20 4.43 -31.06
N TRP A 195 -27.17 4.07 -29.78
CA TRP A 195 -26.33 4.71 -28.76
C TRP A 195 -24.85 4.39 -28.93
N GLY A 196 -24.51 3.20 -29.44
CA GLY A 196 -23.14 2.86 -29.83
C GLY A 196 -22.60 3.79 -30.93
N THR A 197 -23.37 3.95 -32.02
CA THR A 197 -23.01 4.85 -33.13
C THR A 197 -22.97 6.31 -32.71
N LEU A 198 -23.94 6.78 -31.93
CA LEU A 198 -23.92 8.14 -31.38
C LEU A 198 -22.68 8.36 -30.50
N GLY A 199 -22.37 7.38 -29.65
CA GLY A 199 -21.18 7.39 -28.79
C GLY A 199 -19.90 7.55 -29.61
N ASP A 200 -19.71 6.74 -30.66
CA ASP A 200 -18.54 6.84 -31.54
C ASP A 200 -18.39 8.24 -32.15
N GLN A 201 -19.51 8.84 -32.59
CA GLN A 201 -19.50 10.19 -33.18
C GLN A 201 -19.16 11.27 -32.15
N LEU A 202 -19.71 11.17 -30.93
CA LEU A 202 -19.41 12.10 -29.84
C LEU A 202 -17.96 11.96 -29.38
N VAL A 203 -17.47 10.73 -29.23
CA VAL A 203 -16.08 10.45 -28.91
C VAL A 203 -15.15 11.02 -29.98
N ALA A 204 -15.49 10.88 -31.27
CA ALA A 204 -14.70 11.47 -32.36
C ALA A 204 -14.71 13.01 -32.33
N ARG A 205 -15.85 13.64 -32.03
CA ARG A 205 -16.00 15.11 -31.97
C ARG A 205 -15.28 15.71 -30.77
N LEU A 206 -15.45 15.12 -29.60
CA LEU A 206 -15.06 15.69 -28.31
C LEU A 206 -13.72 15.14 -27.82
N ASN A 207 -13.31 13.99 -28.34
CA ASN A 207 -12.12 13.27 -27.93
C ASN A 207 -12.07 12.92 -26.44
N VAL A 208 -13.25 12.68 -25.85
CA VAL A 208 -13.44 12.24 -24.46
C VAL A 208 -14.32 10.99 -24.43
N PRO A 209 -14.26 10.16 -23.39
CA PRO A 209 -15.21 9.06 -23.20
C PRO A 209 -16.65 9.52 -23.02
N VAL A 210 -17.58 8.64 -23.40
CA VAL A 210 -19.03 8.87 -23.29
C VAL A 210 -19.68 7.71 -22.55
N LEU A 211 -20.45 8.00 -21.51
CA LEU A 211 -21.19 7.02 -20.72
C LEU A 211 -22.70 7.20 -20.93
N PHE A 212 -23.39 6.11 -21.26
CA PHE A 212 -24.84 6.05 -21.37
C PHE A 212 -25.47 5.20 -20.25
N ILE A 213 -26.56 5.70 -19.68
CA ILE A 213 -27.36 5.04 -18.64
C ILE A 213 -28.81 5.00 -19.13
N ASN A 214 -29.42 3.82 -19.33
CA ASN A 214 -30.71 3.73 -20.00
C ASN A 214 -31.86 3.32 -19.09
N THR A 215 -32.80 4.24 -18.88
CA THR A 215 -33.99 4.08 -18.03
C THR A 215 -35.28 4.05 -18.83
N ALA A 216 -35.23 4.12 -20.16
CA ALA A 216 -36.41 4.15 -21.01
C ALA A 216 -37.19 2.82 -20.96
N TRP A 217 -38.49 2.89 -21.25
CA TRP A 217 -39.38 1.73 -21.22
C TRP A 217 -40.41 1.80 -22.36
N GLU A 218 -40.39 0.80 -23.24
CA GLU A 218 -41.28 0.61 -24.36
C GLU A 218 -42.77 0.67 -24.01
N GLY A 219 -43.58 1.15 -24.96
CA GLY A 219 -45.03 1.22 -24.83
C GLY A 219 -45.55 2.21 -23.77
N THR A 220 -44.69 3.03 -23.17
CA THR A 220 -45.08 4.03 -22.18
C THR A 220 -45.66 5.30 -22.84
N SER A 221 -46.65 5.89 -22.17
CA SER A 221 -47.20 7.23 -22.43
C SER A 221 -46.72 8.22 -21.36
N ILE A 222 -46.84 9.52 -21.61
CA ILE A 222 -46.47 10.55 -20.63
C ILE A 222 -47.27 10.44 -19.32
N GLU A 223 -48.53 9.98 -19.41
CA GLU A 223 -49.36 9.67 -18.24
C GLU A 223 -48.76 8.57 -17.38
N ASN A 224 -48.18 7.52 -17.99
CA ASN A 224 -47.52 6.46 -17.23
C ASN A 224 -46.36 7.03 -16.40
N TRP A 225 -45.53 7.87 -17.01
CA TRP A 225 -44.42 8.53 -16.31
C TRP A 225 -44.90 9.49 -15.21
N ALA A 226 -45.94 10.28 -15.46
CA ALA A 226 -46.43 11.26 -14.51
C ALA A 226 -47.13 10.63 -13.29
N LEU A 227 -48.02 9.67 -13.51
CA LEU A 227 -48.72 8.97 -12.44
C LEU A 227 -47.73 8.17 -11.57
N SER A 228 -46.83 7.42 -12.22
CA SER A 228 -45.83 6.64 -11.49
C SER A 228 -44.84 7.52 -10.69
N SER A 229 -44.55 8.75 -11.15
CA SER A 229 -43.76 9.73 -10.39
C SER A 229 -44.41 10.21 -9.10
N GLN A 230 -45.74 10.08 -9.01
CA GLN A 230 -46.55 10.42 -7.84
C GLN A 230 -46.82 9.18 -6.98
N GLY A 231 -46.30 8.01 -7.36
CA GLY A 231 -46.60 6.73 -6.73
C GLY A 231 -48.01 6.21 -7.01
N LEU A 232 -48.67 6.76 -8.03
CA LEU A 232 -49.99 6.30 -8.45
C LEU A 232 -49.88 5.14 -9.45
N PRO A 233 -50.79 4.16 -9.40
CA PRO A 233 -50.82 3.06 -10.36
C PRO A 233 -51.12 3.58 -11.77
N THR A 234 -50.58 2.89 -12.77
CA THR A 234 -50.80 3.25 -14.18
C THR A 234 -50.78 2.01 -15.07
N LYS A 235 -51.35 2.10 -16.28
CA LYS A 235 -51.53 0.95 -17.18
C LYS A 235 -50.94 1.21 -18.56
N ASN A 236 -50.37 0.18 -19.16
CA ASN A 236 -49.90 0.23 -20.54
C ASN A 236 -51.08 0.42 -21.50
N LYS A 237 -50.93 1.34 -22.47
CA LYS A 237 -52.02 1.71 -23.40
C LYS A 237 -52.29 0.64 -24.48
N TYR A 238 -51.32 -0.21 -24.79
CA TYR A 238 -51.44 -1.25 -25.82
C TYR A 238 -52.01 -2.56 -25.26
N GLY A 239 -51.49 -3.02 -24.11
CA GLY A 239 -51.84 -4.31 -23.51
C GLY A 239 -52.74 -4.24 -22.27
N GLY A 240 -53.01 -3.05 -21.74
CA GLY A 240 -53.88 -2.87 -20.57
C GLY A 240 -53.33 -3.38 -19.22
N PHE A 241 -52.13 -3.98 -19.22
CA PHE A 241 -51.50 -4.45 -17.99
C PHE A 241 -51.09 -3.29 -17.08
N VAL A 242 -51.11 -3.55 -15.78
CA VAL A 242 -50.73 -2.58 -14.75
C VAL A 242 -49.21 -2.56 -14.64
N TYR A 243 -48.60 -1.38 -14.72
CA TYR A 243 -47.18 -1.24 -14.44
C TYR A 243 -46.91 -1.51 -12.95
N PRO A 244 -45.77 -2.13 -12.60
CA PRO A 244 -45.34 -2.27 -11.22
C PRO A 244 -45.28 -0.92 -10.49
N ASP A 245 -45.28 -0.96 -9.16
CA ASP A 245 -45.31 0.24 -8.33
C ASP A 245 -44.22 1.25 -8.72
N GLN A 246 -44.64 2.51 -8.91
CA GLN A 246 -43.77 3.64 -9.28
C GLN A 246 -43.04 3.48 -10.63
N MET A 247 -43.38 2.48 -11.43
CA MET A 247 -42.84 2.29 -12.77
C MET A 247 -43.69 2.98 -13.83
N PRO A 248 -43.08 3.56 -14.88
CA PRO A 248 -41.66 3.51 -15.24
C PRO A 248 -40.74 4.51 -14.52
N TYR A 249 -41.27 5.53 -13.84
CA TYR A 249 -40.50 6.66 -13.30
C TYR A 249 -39.36 6.26 -12.34
N ALA A 250 -39.55 5.22 -11.53
CA ALA A 250 -38.59 4.84 -10.49
C ALA A 250 -37.17 4.59 -11.03
N ASN A 251 -37.02 4.03 -12.24
CA ASN A 251 -35.68 3.80 -12.82
C ASN A 251 -34.95 5.11 -13.14
N LEU A 252 -35.66 6.13 -13.63
CA LEU A 252 -35.09 7.45 -13.85
C LEU A 252 -34.66 8.09 -12.52
N ARG A 253 -35.51 8.01 -11.50
CA ARG A 253 -35.20 8.50 -10.15
C ARG A 253 -33.97 7.80 -9.56
N ILE A 254 -33.89 6.47 -9.66
CA ILE A 254 -32.77 5.66 -9.14
C ILE A 254 -31.47 6.03 -9.87
N ALA A 255 -31.49 6.11 -11.20
CA ALA A 255 -30.33 6.51 -11.98
C ALA A 255 -29.84 7.92 -11.62
N ALA A 256 -30.76 8.87 -11.41
CA ALA A 256 -30.42 10.24 -11.02
C ALA A 256 -29.83 10.30 -9.59
N ARG A 257 -30.47 9.65 -8.62
CA ARG A 257 -30.03 9.62 -7.21
C ARG A 257 -28.74 8.84 -6.99
N ASN A 258 -28.44 7.86 -7.83
CA ASN A 258 -27.30 6.97 -7.64
C ASN A 258 -26.18 7.26 -8.64
N TYR A 259 -26.38 7.03 -9.93
CA TYR A 259 -25.32 7.16 -10.93
C TYR A 259 -24.98 8.61 -11.23
N ALA A 260 -25.97 9.45 -11.55
CA ALA A 260 -25.71 10.87 -11.80
C ALA A 260 -25.18 11.58 -10.54
N ASN A 261 -25.61 11.17 -9.36
CA ASN A 261 -25.06 11.72 -8.11
C ASN A 261 -23.59 11.34 -7.89
N GLN A 262 -23.15 10.14 -8.28
CA GLN A 262 -21.77 9.66 -8.03
C GLN A 262 -20.79 10.00 -9.15
N TYR A 263 -21.25 10.09 -10.39
CA TYR A 263 -20.42 10.32 -11.58
C TYR A 263 -20.68 11.65 -12.26
N GLY A 264 -21.72 12.38 -11.84
CA GLY A 264 -22.21 13.57 -12.54
C GLY A 264 -23.03 13.20 -13.78
N VAL A 265 -23.65 14.21 -14.41
CA VAL A 265 -24.45 14.02 -15.63
C VAL A 265 -24.54 15.34 -16.40
N ARG A 266 -24.45 15.28 -17.74
CA ARG A 266 -24.69 16.42 -18.62
C ARG A 266 -26.17 16.66 -18.79
N ALA A 267 -26.90 15.63 -19.22
CA ALA A 267 -28.31 15.74 -19.55
C ALA A 267 -29.06 14.39 -19.55
N ILE A 268 -30.39 14.48 -19.51
CA ILE A 268 -31.32 13.40 -19.83
C ILE A 268 -31.73 13.54 -21.31
N LEU A 269 -31.44 12.53 -22.12
CA LEU A 269 -31.90 12.40 -23.50
C LEU A 269 -33.30 11.77 -23.47
N TRP A 270 -34.33 12.61 -23.63
CA TRP A 270 -35.74 12.22 -23.55
C TRP A 270 -36.33 11.98 -24.94
N MET A 271 -36.83 10.78 -25.21
CA MET A 271 -37.50 10.43 -26.46
C MET A 271 -38.79 9.66 -26.21
N GLN A 272 -39.91 10.37 -26.20
CA GLN A 272 -41.23 9.82 -25.92
C GLN A 272 -42.31 10.73 -26.50
N GLY A 273 -43.34 10.13 -27.13
CA GLY A 273 -44.50 10.86 -27.63
C GLY A 273 -45.37 10.07 -28.60
N GLU A 274 -44.84 8.99 -29.17
CA GLU A 274 -45.55 8.15 -30.14
C GLU A 274 -46.82 7.54 -29.54
N THR A 275 -46.76 7.03 -28.31
CA THR A 275 -47.94 6.46 -27.63
C THR A 275 -49.00 7.55 -27.41
N ASP A 276 -48.59 8.74 -27.00
CA ASP A 276 -49.50 9.86 -26.74
C ASP A 276 -50.18 10.38 -28.02
N GLY A 277 -49.44 10.38 -29.14
CA GLY A 277 -50.02 10.66 -30.45
C GLY A 277 -51.09 9.65 -30.82
N LEU A 278 -50.74 8.36 -30.74
CA LEU A 278 -51.63 7.27 -31.13
C LEU A 278 -52.93 7.21 -30.31
N PHE A 279 -52.84 7.46 -29.00
CA PHE A 279 -53.97 7.39 -28.08
C PHE A 279 -54.63 8.75 -27.77
N GLY A 280 -54.27 9.80 -28.52
CA GLY A 280 -54.99 11.08 -28.51
C GLY A 280 -54.80 11.92 -27.24
N THR A 281 -53.61 11.91 -26.64
CA THR A 281 -53.31 12.75 -25.47
C THR A 281 -53.40 14.24 -25.83
N PRO A 282 -54.15 15.06 -25.06
CA PRO A 282 -54.19 16.51 -25.27
C PRO A 282 -52.80 17.16 -25.07
N ALA A 283 -52.50 18.17 -25.89
CA ALA A 283 -51.20 18.85 -25.84
C ALA A 283 -50.89 19.48 -24.47
N SER A 284 -51.90 20.09 -23.81
CA SER A 284 -51.75 20.64 -22.46
C SER A 284 -51.43 19.55 -21.43
N THR A 285 -52.14 18.42 -21.48
CA THR A 285 -51.89 17.27 -20.60
C THR A 285 -50.48 16.73 -20.76
N TYR A 286 -50.00 16.57 -21.99
CA TYR A 286 -48.63 16.12 -22.24
C TYR A 286 -47.61 17.09 -21.62
N ARG A 287 -47.75 18.39 -21.91
CA ARG A 287 -46.87 19.44 -21.38
C ARG A 287 -46.82 19.42 -19.86
N ASP A 288 -47.98 19.44 -19.22
CA ASP A 288 -48.10 19.54 -17.77
C ASP A 288 -47.54 18.27 -17.08
N HIS A 289 -47.81 17.10 -17.64
CA HIS A 289 -47.25 15.85 -17.16
C HIS A 289 -45.72 15.81 -17.26
N LEU A 290 -45.14 16.22 -18.40
CA LEU A 290 -43.69 16.25 -18.56
C LEU A 290 -43.04 17.24 -17.58
N GLN A 291 -43.60 18.44 -17.42
CA GLN A 291 -43.11 19.40 -16.43
C GLN A 291 -43.20 18.86 -15.00
N ASN A 292 -44.27 18.16 -14.65
CA ASN A 292 -44.44 17.54 -13.34
C ASN A 292 -43.37 16.48 -13.05
N ILE A 293 -43.03 15.64 -14.03
CA ILE A 293 -41.97 14.64 -13.90
C ILE A 293 -40.62 15.33 -13.66
N MET A 294 -40.29 16.36 -14.44
CA MET A 294 -39.05 17.13 -14.28
C MET A 294 -38.96 17.79 -12.90
N ASN A 295 -40.05 18.39 -12.45
CA ASN A 295 -40.13 19.04 -11.14
C ASN A 295 -40.00 18.03 -10.01
N ARG A 296 -40.64 16.87 -10.14
CA ARG A 296 -40.55 15.78 -9.16
C ARG A 296 -39.10 15.28 -9.05
N LEU A 297 -38.45 15.03 -10.18
CA LEU A 297 -37.07 14.55 -10.21
C LEU A 297 -36.10 15.58 -9.59
N GLY A 298 -36.26 16.86 -9.92
CA GLY A 298 -35.45 17.94 -9.33
C GLY A 298 -35.62 18.02 -7.81
N ASN A 299 -36.86 17.92 -7.29
CA ASN A 299 -37.12 17.92 -5.85
C ASN A 299 -36.53 16.67 -5.17
N GLU A 300 -36.70 15.50 -5.78
CA GLU A 300 -36.20 14.23 -5.24
C GLU A 300 -34.68 14.08 -5.28
N THR A 301 -33.98 14.94 -6.01
CA THR A 301 -32.51 14.97 -6.08
C THR A 301 -31.91 16.13 -5.31
N GLY A 302 -32.69 16.78 -4.43
CA GLY A 302 -32.21 17.87 -3.57
C GLY A 302 -32.10 19.22 -4.28
N GLY A 303 -32.99 19.48 -5.24
CA GLY A 303 -33.01 20.69 -6.06
C GLY A 303 -32.06 20.63 -7.26
N LYS A 304 -31.37 19.50 -7.47
CA LYS A 304 -30.47 19.28 -8.61
C LYS A 304 -31.29 19.15 -9.90
N ARG A 305 -31.38 20.21 -10.70
CA ARG A 305 -32.08 20.17 -11.99
C ARG A 305 -31.14 19.74 -13.11
N ILE A 306 -31.27 18.50 -13.56
CA ILE A 306 -30.59 17.97 -14.75
C ILE A 306 -31.26 18.58 -15.99
N THR A 307 -30.48 18.97 -17.00
CA THR A 307 -31.01 19.45 -18.29
C THR A 307 -31.69 18.31 -19.07
N TRP A 308 -32.88 18.53 -19.62
CA TRP A 308 -33.57 17.56 -20.47
C TRP A 308 -33.43 17.94 -21.94
N VAL A 309 -32.81 17.07 -22.73
CA VAL A 309 -32.77 17.18 -24.19
C VAL A 309 -34.00 16.48 -24.75
N ILE A 310 -35.01 17.24 -25.13
CA ILE A 310 -36.34 16.73 -25.49
C ILE A 310 -36.40 16.53 -27.02
N ALA A 311 -36.42 15.26 -27.45
CA ALA A 311 -36.66 14.93 -28.84
C ALA A 311 -38.09 15.30 -29.23
N ARG A 312 -38.25 15.88 -30.43
CA ARG A 312 -39.55 16.09 -31.06
C ARG A 312 -39.92 14.83 -31.83
N THR A 313 -40.70 13.97 -31.18
CA THR A 313 -41.07 12.64 -31.71
C THR A 313 -42.56 12.39 -31.48
N SER A 314 -43.25 11.94 -32.52
CA SER A 314 -44.65 11.52 -32.44
C SER A 314 -45.02 10.45 -33.47
N ARG A 315 -44.21 10.27 -34.53
CA ARG A 315 -44.49 9.38 -35.65
C ARG A 315 -44.62 7.93 -35.21
N THR A 316 -45.77 7.34 -35.49
CA THR A 316 -46.06 5.93 -35.18
C THR A 316 -47.16 5.37 -36.08
N SER A 317 -47.30 4.06 -36.07
CA SER A 317 -48.37 3.32 -36.73
C SER A 317 -49.20 2.52 -35.71
N GLU A 318 -50.46 2.26 -36.07
CA GLU A 318 -51.34 1.34 -35.32
C GLU A 318 -50.86 -0.11 -35.40
N ASN A 319 -50.25 -0.50 -36.53
CA ASN A 319 -49.71 -1.83 -36.77
C ASN A 319 -48.75 -1.79 -37.99
N SER A 320 -48.12 -2.93 -38.33
CA SER A 320 -47.17 -3.03 -39.44
C SER A 320 -47.77 -2.86 -40.84
N GLN A 321 -49.10 -2.89 -40.98
CA GLN A 321 -49.82 -2.79 -42.26
C GLN A 321 -50.40 -1.39 -42.50
N THR A 322 -50.74 -0.65 -41.45
CA THR A 322 -51.21 0.74 -41.52
C THR A 322 -50.04 1.70 -41.79
N PRO A 323 -50.16 2.71 -42.68
CA PRO A 323 -49.14 3.74 -42.81
C PRO A 323 -48.95 4.51 -41.50
N ASN A 324 -47.71 4.84 -41.16
CA ASN A 324 -47.48 5.69 -40.00
C ASN A 324 -47.98 7.13 -40.24
N ARG A 325 -48.29 7.82 -39.15
CA ARG A 325 -48.69 9.23 -39.16
C ARG A 325 -47.96 9.99 -38.06
N THR A 326 -47.89 11.30 -38.22
CA THR A 326 -47.31 12.25 -37.26
C THR A 326 -48.42 13.00 -36.53
N PHE A 327 -48.15 13.47 -35.32
CA PHE A 327 -49.11 14.14 -34.44
C PHE A 327 -48.56 15.53 -34.03
N PRO A 328 -48.83 16.58 -34.83
CA PRO A 328 -48.29 17.92 -34.58
C PRO A 328 -48.65 18.51 -33.22
N ASN A 329 -49.78 18.12 -32.63
CA ASN A 329 -50.19 18.52 -31.28
C ASN A 329 -49.21 18.04 -30.20
N ILE A 330 -48.63 16.83 -30.37
CA ILE A 330 -47.61 16.30 -29.44
C ILE A 330 -46.29 17.05 -29.61
N ILE A 331 -45.89 17.34 -30.86
CA ILE A 331 -44.70 18.15 -31.14
C ILE A 331 -44.84 19.56 -30.54
N ALA A 332 -46.01 20.18 -30.67
CA ALA A 332 -46.31 21.48 -30.06
C ALA A 332 -46.22 21.42 -28.53
N ALA A 333 -46.67 20.33 -27.90
CA ALA A 333 -46.54 20.13 -26.46
C ALA A 333 -45.08 19.99 -26.01
N GLN A 334 -44.27 19.22 -26.75
CA GLN A 334 -42.83 19.07 -26.49
C GLN A 334 -42.10 20.41 -26.60
N ASN A 335 -42.40 21.21 -27.64
CA ASN A 335 -41.85 22.56 -27.78
C ASN A 335 -42.31 23.49 -26.64
N ALA A 336 -43.57 23.42 -26.23
CA ALA A 336 -44.07 24.21 -25.10
C ALA A 336 -43.32 23.90 -23.77
N VAL A 337 -42.90 22.65 -23.56
CA VAL A 337 -42.03 22.31 -22.42
C VAL A 337 -40.63 22.89 -22.60
N ILE A 338 -40.05 22.79 -23.80
CA ILE A 338 -38.75 23.38 -24.12
C ILE A 338 -38.75 24.88 -23.84
N ASP A 339 -39.82 25.58 -24.22
CA ASP A 339 -39.95 27.04 -24.07
C ASP A 339 -40.31 27.49 -22.64
N THR A 340 -40.47 26.56 -21.68
CA THR A 340 -40.79 26.89 -20.29
C THR A 340 -39.53 27.21 -19.48
N PRO A 341 -39.31 28.45 -19.01
CA PRO A 341 -38.01 28.89 -18.47
C PRO A 341 -37.58 28.22 -17.16
N PHE A 342 -38.51 27.68 -16.38
CA PHE A 342 -38.22 27.17 -15.03
C PHE A 342 -37.38 25.89 -15.03
N ASN A 343 -37.59 25.03 -16.02
CA ASN A 343 -36.91 23.75 -16.13
C ASN A 343 -35.78 23.86 -17.16
N PRO A 344 -34.56 23.36 -16.86
CA PRO A 344 -33.49 23.38 -17.83
C PRO A 344 -33.80 22.37 -18.95
N THR A 345 -34.04 22.90 -20.14
CA THR A 345 -34.39 22.14 -21.35
C THR A 345 -33.44 22.49 -22.47
N TYR A 346 -33.29 21.57 -23.41
CA TYR A 346 -32.63 21.81 -24.69
C TYR A 346 -33.41 21.10 -25.80
N PRO A 347 -33.56 21.71 -26.98
CA PRO A 347 -34.20 21.05 -28.10
C PRO A 347 -33.37 19.85 -28.59
N GLY A 348 -33.92 18.63 -28.49
CA GLY A 348 -33.35 17.40 -29.07
C GLY A 348 -33.53 17.26 -30.58
N PRO A 349 -33.45 16.06 -31.17
CA PRO A 349 -33.71 15.88 -32.61
C PRO A 349 -35.21 15.91 -32.93
N GLU A 350 -35.56 16.34 -34.15
CA GLU A 350 -36.86 16.05 -34.76
C GLU A 350 -36.79 14.72 -35.49
N THR A 351 -37.64 13.77 -35.09
CA THR A 351 -37.56 12.40 -35.61
C THR A 351 -38.67 12.09 -36.60
N ASP A 352 -39.76 12.85 -36.59
CA ASP A 352 -40.91 12.68 -37.49
C ASP A 352 -40.53 12.82 -38.97
N PRO A 353 -39.72 13.83 -39.37
CA PRO A 353 -39.33 14.03 -40.77
C PRO A 353 -38.27 13.04 -41.27
N LEU A 354 -37.68 12.23 -40.39
CA LEU A 354 -36.59 11.33 -40.77
C LEU A 354 -37.08 10.25 -41.73
N VAL A 355 -36.29 10.02 -42.78
CA VAL A 355 -36.51 9.04 -43.85
C VAL A 355 -35.35 8.02 -43.85
N PRO A 356 -35.54 6.77 -44.31
CA PRO A 356 -36.74 6.20 -44.93
C PRO A 356 -37.82 5.79 -43.92
N GLU A 357 -38.89 5.16 -44.39
CA GLU A 357 -39.94 4.61 -43.52
C GLU A 357 -39.39 3.60 -42.51
N ARG A 358 -39.93 3.63 -41.30
CA ARG A 358 -39.46 2.88 -40.12
C ARG A 358 -39.87 1.39 -40.16
N LEU A 359 -39.51 0.68 -41.22
CA LEU A 359 -39.83 -0.75 -41.38
C LEU A 359 -39.10 -1.61 -40.33
N PRO A 360 -39.67 -2.76 -39.92
CA PRO A 360 -40.87 -3.41 -40.48
C PRO A 360 -42.20 -2.95 -39.87
N ASP A 361 -42.20 -2.33 -38.70
CA ASP A 361 -43.45 -2.00 -37.96
C ASP A 361 -43.97 -0.58 -38.19
N ARG A 362 -43.21 0.23 -38.94
CA ARG A 362 -43.49 1.62 -39.29
C ARG A 362 -43.44 2.57 -38.09
N THR A 363 -42.94 2.14 -36.93
CA THR A 363 -42.84 2.93 -35.71
C THR A 363 -41.39 3.06 -35.23
N HIS A 364 -40.62 1.96 -35.28
CA HIS A 364 -39.30 1.87 -34.67
C HIS A 364 -38.16 1.98 -35.68
N PHE A 365 -37.05 2.59 -35.26
CA PHE A 365 -35.83 2.65 -36.07
C PHE A 365 -35.11 1.29 -36.07
N VAL A 366 -35.57 0.35 -36.89
CA VAL A 366 -34.99 -1.00 -36.97
C VAL A 366 -33.95 -1.10 -38.09
N GLY A 367 -32.82 -1.73 -37.77
CA GLY A 367 -31.72 -1.98 -38.72
C GLY A 367 -30.67 -0.88 -38.75
N ASN A 368 -29.48 -1.23 -39.24
CA ASN A 368 -28.28 -0.38 -39.14
C ASN A 368 -28.46 1.00 -39.78
N GLU A 369 -29.09 1.08 -40.95
CA GLU A 369 -29.30 2.36 -41.64
C GLU A 369 -30.25 3.28 -40.86
N ALA A 370 -31.40 2.77 -40.39
CA ALA A 370 -32.35 3.55 -39.60
C ALA A 370 -31.74 4.01 -38.26
N LEU A 371 -30.98 3.14 -37.59
CA LEU A 371 -30.28 3.48 -36.35
C LEU A 371 -29.18 4.51 -36.57
N LYS A 372 -28.46 4.45 -37.70
CA LYS A 372 -27.48 5.47 -38.07
C LYS A 372 -28.12 6.83 -38.33
N ILE A 373 -29.29 6.86 -38.97
CA ILE A 373 -30.08 8.09 -39.15
C ILE A 373 -30.48 8.69 -37.80
N LEU A 374 -30.98 7.86 -36.88
CA LEU A 374 -31.32 8.32 -35.53
C LEU A 374 -30.09 8.83 -34.76
N ALA A 375 -28.96 8.11 -34.83
CA ALA A 375 -27.70 8.54 -34.22
C ALA A 375 -27.24 9.89 -34.78
N ASN A 376 -27.28 10.07 -36.11
CA ASN A 376 -26.93 11.34 -36.77
C ASN A 376 -27.83 12.49 -36.30
N ALA A 377 -29.14 12.24 -36.13
CA ALA A 377 -30.06 13.26 -35.66
C ALA A 377 -29.70 13.72 -34.24
N TRP A 378 -29.42 12.79 -33.32
CA TRP A 378 -28.91 13.11 -31.99
C TRP A 378 -27.56 13.84 -32.04
N TYR A 379 -26.62 13.36 -32.85
CA TYR A 379 -25.30 13.96 -33.01
C TYR A 379 -25.36 15.40 -33.52
N ASN A 380 -26.30 15.71 -34.41
CA ASN A 380 -26.46 17.07 -34.96
C ASN A 380 -26.97 18.07 -33.93
N VAL A 381 -27.73 17.64 -32.92
CA VAL A 381 -28.27 18.53 -31.88
C VAL A 381 -27.38 18.62 -30.65
N LEU A 382 -26.60 17.57 -30.36
CA LEU A 382 -25.56 17.57 -29.34
C LEU A 382 -24.28 18.22 -29.88
N ASP A 383 -24.41 19.40 -30.49
CA ASP A 383 -23.35 20.13 -31.18
C ASP A 383 -22.48 20.98 -30.24
N ALA A 384 -21.58 21.79 -30.81
CA ALA A 384 -20.73 22.69 -30.03
C ALA A 384 -21.55 23.69 -29.20
N ARG A 385 -22.72 24.14 -29.69
CA ARG A 385 -23.59 25.04 -28.93
C ARG A 385 -24.11 24.32 -27.69
N PHE A 386 -24.66 23.12 -27.84
CA PHE A 386 -25.12 22.30 -26.72
C PHE A 386 -24.07 22.18 -25.62
N PHE A 387 -22.85 21.76 -25.97
CA PHE A 387 -21.77 21.56 -24.99
C PHE A 387 -21.29 22.86 -24.33
N SER A 388 -21.40 24.00 -25.02
CA SER A 388 -21.04 25.32 -24.47
C SER A 388 -22.13 25.94 -23.58
N THR A 389 -23.41 25.62 -23.80
CA THR A 389 -24.53 26.27 -23.10
C THR A 389 -25.15 25.43 -21.99
N VAL A 390 -25.09 24.09 -22.09
CA VAL A 390 -25.72 23.20 -21.12
C VAL A 390 -24.78 22.98 -19.94
N THR A 391 -25.14 23.48 -18.76
CA THR A 391 -24.37 23.25 -17.53
C THR A 391 -24.52 21.80 -17.05
N PRO A 392 -23.42 21.05 -16.81
CA PRO A 392 -23.49 19.71 -16.25
C PRO A 392 -23.72 19.74 -14.75
N LEU A 393 -24.26 18.65 -14.21
CA LEU A 393 -24.16 18.37 -12.80
C LEU A 393 -22.87 17.65 -12.47
N ALA A 394 -22.16 18.16 -11.47
CA ALA A 394 -20.97 17.53 -10.92
C ALA A 394 -21.34 16.32 -10.04
N PRO A 395 -20.46 15.31 -9.94
CA PRO A 395 -20.58 14.27 -8.93
C PRO A 395 -20.56 14.88 -7.51
N ALA A 396 -21.27 14.26 -6.59
CA ALA A 396 -21.22 14.58 -5.18
C ALA A 396 -19.84 14.24 -4.59
N PRO A 397 -19.35 15.02 -3.61
CA PRO A 397 -18.08 14.73 -2.95
C PRO A 397 -18.17 13.42 -2.17
N LEU A 398 -17.10 12.62 -2.21
CA LEU A 398 -17.02 11.39 -1.44
C LEU A 398 -16.82 11.70 0.05
N PRO A 399 -17.52 10.99 0.97
CA PRO A 399 -17.28 11.12 2.40
C PRO A 399 -15.87 10.66 2.76
N GLN A 400 -15.22 11.41 3.65
CA GLN A 400 -13.93 11.02 4.22
C GLN A 400 -14.11 9.88 5.21
N ILE A 401 -13.46 8.75 4.95
CA ILE A 401 -13.49 7.57 5.83
C ILE A 401 -12.21 7.52 6.67
N SER A 402 -12.36 7.14 7.94
CA SER A 402 -11.21 6.92 8.83
C SER A 402 -11.31 5.55 9.48
N ALA A 403 -10.19 4.87 9.68
CA ALA A 403 -10.13 3.61 10.38
C ALA A 403 -9.01 3.64 11.43
N THR A 404 -9.36 3.36 12.68
CA THR A 404 -8.41 3.39 13.81
C THR A 404 -8.71 2.25 14.76
N CYS A 405 -7.67 1.61 15.27
CA CYS A 405 -7.84 0.59 16.29
C CYS A 405 -8.22 1.19 17.64
N VAL A 406 -9.15 0.53 18.33
CA VAL A 406 -9.45 0.77 19.74
C VAL A 406 -8.74 -0.31 20.55
N THR A 407 -7.75 0.10 21.34
CA THR A 407 -6.80 -0.79 22.03
C THR A 407 -7.43 -1.68 23.08
N GLU A 408 -8.49 -1.23 23.77
CA GLU A 408 -9.15 -1.99 24.85
C GLU A 408 -9.72 -3.34 24.39
N ASN A 409 -10.23 -3.41 23.15
CA ASN A 409 -10.88 -4.61 22.60
C ASN A 409 -10.22 -5.13 21.31
N ASN A 410 -9.11 -4.53 20.89
CA ASN A 410 -8.36 -4.92 19.70
C ASN A 410 -9.24 -5.01 18.42
N ALA A 411 -10.11 -4.01 18.25
CA ALA A 411 -11.03 -3.91 17.13
C ALA A 411 -10.78 -2.63 16.34
N VAL A 412 -10.86 -2.70 15.01
CA VAL A 412 -10.78 -1.51 14.15
C VAL A 412 -12.15 -0.84 14.14
N THR A 413 -12.20 0.42 14.55
CA THR A 413 -13.39 1.27 14.37
C THR A 413 -13.25 2.02 13.06
N ILE A 414 -14.19 1.78 12.14
CA ILE A 414 -14.29 2.49 10.86
C ILE A 414 -15.40 3.52 11.00
N THR A 415 -15.11 4.77 10.71
CA THR A 415 -16.00 5.91 10.93
C THR A 415 -16.17 6.72 9.64
N LEU A 416 -17.40 7.13 9.41
CA LEU A 416 -17.84 8.07 8.39
C LEU A 416 -18.34 9.36 9.05
N PRO A 417 -18.37 10.49 8.31
CA PRO A 417 -18.88 11.75 8.82
C PRO A 417 -20.37 11.61 9.20
N ALA A 418 -20.77 12.31 10.27
CA ALA A 418 -22.19 12.45 10.61
C ALA A 418 -22.92 13.37 9.60
N GLY A 419 -24.25 13.35 9.60
CA GLY A 419 -25.09 14.24 8.78
C GLY A 419 -25.81 13.59 7.59
N TYR A 420 -25.47 12.35 7.24
CA TYR A 420 -26.28 11.56 6.29
C TYR A 420 -27.57 11.05 6.95
N ALA A 421 -28.64 10.94 6.15
CA ALA A 421 -29.93 10.44 6.59
C ALA A 421 -29.91 8.93 6.85
N SER A 422 -29.08 8.17 6.14
CA SER A 422 -28.86 6.76 6.42
C SER A 422 -27.46 6.29 6.06
N TYR A 423 -27.04 5.21 6.74
CA TYR A 423 -25.77 4.51 6.53
C TYR A 423 -26.06 3.02 6.46
N GLN A 424 -25.60 2.36 5.41
CA GLN A 424 -25.75 0.93 5.23
C GLN A 424 -24.40 0.31 4.89
N TRP A 425 -23.83 -0.43 5.83
CA TRP A 425 -22.58 -1.16 5.63
C TRP A 425 -22.81 -2.49 4.93
N ASN A 426 -21.81 -2.97 4.19
CA ASN A 426 -21.84 -4.30 3.58
C ASN A 426 -21.84 -5.46 4.62
N THR A 427 -21.66 -5.14 5.90
CA THR A 427 -21.83 -6.07 7.04
C THR A 427 -23.29 -6.20 7.50
N GLY A 428 -24.19 -5.39 6.95
CA GLY A 428 -25.58 -5.27 7.41
C GLY A 428 -25.77 -4.26 8.56
N ALA A 429 -24.68 -3.74 9.14
CA ALA A 429 -24.75 -2.74 10.18
C ALA A 429 -25.26 -1.39 9.65
N THR A 430 -25.92 -0.66 10.54
CA THR A 430 -26.39 0.70 10.31
C THR A 430 -25.69 1.67 11.27
N GLY A 431 -25.54 2.92 10.85
CA GLY A 431 -24.86 3.96 11.63
C GLY A 431 -23.56 4.44 11.00
N ASN A 432 -23.06 5.59 11.45
CA ASN A 432 -21.88 6.23 10.88
C ASN A 432 -20.56 5.56 11.28
N SER A 433 -20.58 4.53 12.12
CA SER A 433 -19.39 3.75 12.44
C SER A 433 -19.70 2.27 12.65
N ILE A 434 -18.69 1.43 12.41
CA ILE A 434 -18.71 0.00 12.71
C ILE A 434 -17.43 -0.42 13.42
N ARG A 435 -17.51 -1.47 14.23
CA ARG A 435 -16.37 -2.14 14.85
C ARG A 435 -16.16 -3.49 14.20
N VAL A 436 -14.93 -3.75 13.75
CA VAL A 436 -14.59 -4.97 13.01
C VAL A 436 -13.34 -5.62 13.58
N THR A 437 -13.36 -6.95 13.67
CA THR A 437 -12.27 -7.76 14.22
C THR A 437 -11.69 -8.76 13.23
N ASN A 438 -12.44 -9.11 12.18
CA ASN A 438 -12.06 -10.13 11.21
C ASN A 438 -11.48 -9.48 9.94
N ALA A 439 -10.64 -10.20 9.21
CA ALA A 439 -10.22 -9.78 7.89
C ALA A 439 -11.43 -9.58 6.96
N GLY A 440 -11.38 -8.56 6.10
CA GLY A 440 -12.50 -8.22 5.24
C GLY A 440 -12.36 -6.90 4.51
N THR A 441 -13.27 -6.70 3.55
CA THR A 441 -13.42 -5.45 2.81
C THR A 441 -14.69 -4.76 3.30
N TYR A 442 -14.56 -3.53 3.80
CA TYR A 442 -15.65 -2.79 4.42
C TYR A 442 -15.96 -1.53 3.63
N ARG A 443 -17.24 -1.31 3.35
CA ARG A 443 -17.76 -0.15 2.62
C ARG A 443 -19.20 0.11 3.06
N ALA A 444 -19.60 1.38 3.05
CA ALA A 444 -20.99 1.77 3.21
C ALA A 444 -21.58 2.38 1.93
N THR A 445 -22.90 2.34 1.87
CA THR A 445 -23.71 3.26 1.07
C THR A 445 -24.31 4.26 2.05
N VAL A 446 -24.09 5.56 1.80
CA VAL A 446 -24.73 6.64 2.57
C VAL A 446 -25.78 7.34 1.71
N LYS A 447 -26.83 7.83 2.35
CA LYS A 447 -27.86 8.66 1.70
C LYS A 447 -27.97 10.02 2.34
N ASP A 448 -28.03 11.07 1.52
CA ASP A 448 -28.39 12.40 1.99
C ASP A 448 -29.90 12.50 2.30
N ALA A 449 -30.33 13.65 2.81
CA ALA A 449 -31.74 13.91 3.15
C ALA A 449 -32.69 13.83 1.95
N SER A 450 -32.18 14.01 0.73
CA SER A 450 -32.95 13.87 -0.51
C SER A 450 -32.97 12.43 -1.04
N GLY A 451 -32.25 11.51 -0.40
CA GLY A 451 -32.14 10.11 -0.81
C GLY A 451 -31.12 9.87 -1.92
N ASN A 452 -30.27 10.85 -2.24
CA ASN A 452 -29.15 10.63 -3.16
C ASN A 452 -28.11 9.72 -2.49
N SER A 453 -27.63 8.72 -3.24
CA SER A 453 -26.73 7.70 -2.72
C SER A 453 -25.28 8.01 -3.06
N ILE A 454 -24.38 7.69 -2.15
CA ILE A 454 -22.93 7.73 -2.37
C ILE A 454 -22.33 6.44 -1.83
N LEU A 455 -21.57 5.73 -2.67
CA LEU A 455 -20.71 4.64 -2.23
C LEU A 455 -19.46 5.24 -1.58
N THR A 456 -19.19 4.84 -0.34
CA THR A 456 -18.00 5.33 0.36
C THR A 456 -16.73 4.69 -0.18
N PRO A 457 -15.56 5.28 0.08
CA PRO A 457 -14.30 4.57 -0.08
C PRO A 457 -14.28 3.28 0.73
N VAL A 458 -13.41 2.36 0.33
CA VAL A 458 -13.28 1.02 0.90
C VAL A 458 -12.16 1.01 1.94
N VAL A 459 -12.38 0.32 3.06
CA VAL A 459 -11.33 -0.07 4.01
C VAL A 459 -11.07 -1.56 3.86
N VAL A 460 -9.80 -1.96 3.70
CA VAL A 460 -9.40 -3.37 3.62
C VAL A 460 -8.60 -3.73 4.86
N LEU A 461 -9.12 -4.67 5.65
CA LEU A 461 -8.42 -5.30 6.75
C LEU A 461 -7.89 -6.64 6.27
N GLU A 462 -6.60 -6.70 5.90
CA GLU A 462 -5.99 -7.88 5.26
C GLU A 462 -5.94 -9.11 6.18
N ASN A 463 -5.73 -8.89 7.48
CA ASN A 463 -5.68 -9.90 8.53
C ASN A 463 -6.59 -9.46 9.67
N ASN A 464 -6.94 -10.37 10.59
CA ASN A 464 -7.72 -10.01 11.77
C ASN A 464 -7.13 -8.80 12.51
N ALA A 465 -8.02 -7.99 13.10
CA ALA A 465 -7.67 -6.74 13.74
C ALA A 465 -6.54 -6.93 14.77
N LYS A 466 -6.64 -7.95 15.62
CA LYS A 466 -5.56 -8.36 16.51
C LYS A 466 -4.47 -9.11 15.74
N PRO A 467 -3.25 -8.56 15.59
CA PRO A 467 -2.15 -9.26 14.94
C PRO A 467 -1.72 -10.50 15.74
N ALA A 468 -1.16 -11.49 15.05
CA ALA A 468 -0.57 -12.66 15.70
C ALA A 468 0.63 -12.24 16.57
N THR A 469 0.79 -12.91 17.71
CA THR A 469 1.92 -12.70 18.62
C THR A 469 3.24 -13.01 17.90
N PRO A 470 4.19 -12.06 17.85
CA PRO A 470 5.50 -12.31 17.26
C PRO A 470 6.34 -13.28 18.10
N SER A 471 7.29 -13.94 17.45
CA SER A 471 8.26 -14.83 18.12
C SER A 471 9.68 -14.33 17.86
N ILE A 472 10.42 -14.03 18.93
CA ILE A 472 11.84 -13.67 18.86
C ILE A 472 12.63 -14.89 18.36
N ILE A 473 13.52 -14.73 17.40
CA ILE A 473 14.28 -15.86 16.84
C ILE A 473 15.31 -16.37 17.86
N GLN A 474 16.02 -15.45 18.51
CA GLN A 474 17.03 -15.76 19.53
C GLN A 474 16.37 -15.97 20.91
N GLN A 475 15.75 -17.14 21.11
CA GLN A 475 15.07 -17.51 22.37
C GLN A 475 16.06 -17.77 23.51
N GLY A 476 15.59 -17.66 24.76
CA GLY A 476 16.38 -17.98 25.96
C GLY A 476 17.37 -16.89 26.39
N GLN A 477 18.40 -17.28 27.15
CA GLN A 477 19.41 -16.36 27.68
C GLN A 477 20.56 -16.18 26.69
N GLN A 478 20.66 -14.97 26.16
CA GLN A 478 21.69 -14.51 25.24
C GLN A 478 22.78 -13.72 25.97
N GLN A 479 23.94 -13.60 25.35
CA GLN A 479 25.09 -12.90 25.92
C GLN A 479 25.81 -12.06 24.86
N ALA A 480 26.41 -10.95 25.29
CA ALA A 480 27.33 -10.15 24.47
C ALA A 480 28.41 -9.51 25.37
N CYS A 481 29.53 -9.09 24.77
CA CYS A 481 30.59 -8.38 25.49
C CYS A 481 30.19 -6.91 25.70
N ALA A 482 30.73 -6.25 26.74
CA ALA A 482 30.40 -4.86 27.09
C ALA A 482 30.62 -3.83 25.97
N ASP A 483 31.50 -4.13 25.01
CA ASP A 483 31.86 -3.29 23.88
C ASP A 483 31.11 -3.67 22.58
N SER A 484 30.10 -4.53 22.70
CA SER A 484 29.35 -5.07 21.57
C SER A 484 27.84 -4.91 21.75
N THR A 485 27.08 -5.17 20.68
CA THR A 485 25.62 -5.21 20.73
C THR A 485 25.13 -6.59 20.33
N PHE A 486 24.04 -7.03 20.92
CA PHE A 486 23.34 -8.23 20.50
C PHE A 486 22.17 -7.84 19.59
N THR A 487 21.94 -8.59 18.52
CA THR A 487 20.81 -8.36 17.62
C THR A 487 19.73 -9.40 17.87
N PHE A 488 18.61 -8.97 18.43
CA PHE A 488 17.38 -9.76 18.40
C PHE A 488 16.66 -9.53 17.08
N SER A 489 15.97 -10.56 16.60
CA SER A 489 15.24 -10.52 15.33
C SER A 489 13.92 -11.27 15.41
N VAL A 490 12.97 -10.90 14.56
CA VAL A 490 11.69 -11.57 14.34
C VAL A 490 11.49 -11.84 12.85
N ASN A 491 10.62 -12.80 12.51
CA ASN A 491 10.18 -13.00 11.13
C ASN A 491 9.15 -11.93 10.73
N GLY A 492 9.25 -11.38 9.52
CA GLY A 492 8.23 -10.48 8.94
C GLY A 492 8.72 -9.06 8.64
N ALA A 493 9.63 -8.88 7.67
CA ALA A 493 10.31 -7.60 7.42
C ALA A 493 9.40 -6.38 7.16
N ASN A 494 8.15 -6.59 6.73
CA ASN A 494 7.20 -5.52 6.39
C ASN A 494 6.16 -5.21 7.49
N ASP A 495 6.23 -5.92 8.61
CA ASP A 495 5.34 -5.69 9.75
C ASP A 495 5.87 -4.58 10.66
N ILE A 496 4.95 -3.95 11.39
CA ILE A 496 5.30 -2.91 12.36
C ILE A 496 5.65 -3.61 13.68
N PHE A 497 6.92 -3.58 14.07
CA PHE A 497 7.39 -4.15 15.33
C PHE A 497 7.94 -3.08 16.27
N SER A 498 7.63 -3.25 17.56
CA SER A 498 8.12 -2.42 18.65
C SER A 498 8.73 -3.31 19.73
N TRP A 499 9.98 -3.06 20.07
CA TRP A 499 10.76 -3.80 21.07
C TRP A 499 10.80 -3.03 22.38
N TYR A 500 10.57 -3.72 23.49
CA TYR A 500 10.50 -3.10 24.81
C TYR A 500 11.42 -3.80 25.80
N GLU A 501 12.01 -3.02 26.70
CA GLU A 501 12.61 -3.56 27.93
C GLU A 501 11.51 -3.86 28.94
N LYS A 502 11.53 -5.06 29.52
CA LYS A 502 10.43 -5.62 30.31
C LYS A 502 10.17 -4.85 31.61
N THR A 503 11.21 -4.43 32.30
CA THR A 503 11.13 -3.87 33.67
C THR A 503 10.57 -2.45 33.66
N SER A 504 11.12 -1.60 32.81
CA SER A 504 10.78 -0.20 32.61
C SER A 504 9.63 -0.01 31.62
N ASN A 505 9.33 -1.03 30.81
CA ASN A 505 8.34 -0.98 29.74
C ASN A 505 8.65 0.13 28.70
N THR A 506 9.94 0.39 28.48
CA THR A 506 10.41 1.44 27.57
C THR A 506 10.66 0.89 26.16
N LEU A 507 10.30 1.66 25.13
CA LEU A 507 10.57 1.32 23.74
C LEU A 507 12.08 1.46 23.49
N VAL A 508 12.74 0.38 23.08
CA VAL A 508 14.20 0.35 22.83
C VAL A 508 14.56 0.33 21.35
N ALA A 509 13.68 -0.20 20.50
CA ALA A 509 13.89 -0.26 19.05
C ALA A 509 12.57 -0.50 18.30
N THR A 510 12.56 -0.23 16.98
CA THR A 510 11.47 -0.57 16.06
C THR A 510 12.00 -1.34 14.85
N GLY A 511 11.12 -2.08 14.18
CA GLY A 511 11.45 -2.89 13.00
C GLY A 511 11.80 -4.35 13.33
N ALA A 512 12.08 -5.15 12.30
CA ALA A 512 12.24 -6.60 12.45
C ALA A 512 13.51 -7.04 13.21
N ALA A 513 14.42 -6.11 13.50
CA ALA A 513 15.63 -6.36 14.29
C ALA A 513 15.89 -5.23 15.29
N ALA A 514 16.36 -5.61 16.48
CA ALA A 514 16.74 -4.68 17.55
C ALA A 514 18.19 -4.94 17.97
N LYS A 515 19.04 -3.90 17.88
CA LYS A 515 20.41 -3.93 18.40
C LYS A 515 20.40 -3.40 19.83
N ILE A 516 20.78 -4.24 20.78
CA ILE A 516 20.69 -3.96 22.21
C ILE A 516 22.09 -4.05 22.84
N ALA A 517 22.44 -3.06 23.66
CA ALA A 517 23.74 -2.92 24.31
C ALA A 517 23.68 -3.05 25.85
N GLU A 518 22.48 -3.25 26.41
CA GLU A 518 22.25 -3.28 27.85
C GLU A 518 21.73 -4.65 28.29
N SER A 519 22.06 -5.04 29.53
CA SER A 519 21.52 -6.25 30.13
C SER A 519 20.05 -6.04 30.48
N GLY A 520 19.22 -7.04 30.22
CA GLY A 520 17.80 -6.94 30.52
C GLY A 520 16.99 -8.09 29.95
N SER A 521 15.68 -8.00 30.14
CA SER A 521 14.71 -8.90 29.53
C SER A 521 13.89 -8.08 28.55
N TYR A 522 13.72 -8.58 27.33
CA TYR A 522 13.10 -7.87 26.23
C TYR A 522 11.96 -8.67 25.64
N TYR A 523 10.90 -7.97 25.24
CA TYR A 523 9.80 -8.54 24.49
C TYR A 523 9.50 -7.67 23.27
N VAL A 524 8.82 -8.24 22.29
CA VAL A 524 8.40 -7.55 21.07
C VAL A 524 6.90 -7.66 20.88
N GLN A 525 6.29 -6.60 20.37
CA GLN A 525 4.90 -6.58 19.94
C GLN A 525 4.83 -6.23 18.47
N ARG A 526 3.83 -6.79 17.79
CA ARG A 526 3.48 -6.48 16.41
C ARG A 526 2.28 -5.55 16.41
N SER A 527 2.27 -4.55 15.53
CA SER A 527 1.09 -3.76 15.23
C SER A 527 0.75 -3.79 13.74
N ASN A 528 -0.53 -3.56 13.44
CA ASN A 528 -0.99 -3.37 12.05
C ASN A 528 -1.12 -1.88 11.72
N ILE A 529 -1.41 -1.57 10.46
CA ILE A 529 -1.51 -0.19 9.98
C ILE A 529 -2.65 0.63 10.62
N PHE A 530 -3.63 -0.05 11.20
CA PHE A 530 -4.74 0.57 11.95
C PHE A 530 -4.36 0.90 13.40
N GLY A 531 -3.21 0.43 13.88
CA GLY A 531 -2.72 0.63 15.24
C GLY A 531 -3.12 -0.46 16.24
N CYS A 532 -3.71 -1.59 15.80
CA CYS A 532 -3.99 -2.71 16.70
C CYS A 532 -2.70 -3.44 17.05
N THR A 533 -2.60 -3.97 18.27
CA THR A 533 -1.38 -4.59 18.81
C THR A 533 -1.59 -6.05 19.17
N SER A 534 -0.56 -6.88 18.94
CA SER A 534 -0.54 -8.27 19.38
C SER A 534 -0.36 -8.37 20.90
N GLU A 535 -0.52 -9.59 21.42
CA GLU A 535 0.07 -9.91 22.73
C GLU A 535 1.59 -9.73 22.70
N LYS A 536 2.20 -9.60 23.88
CA LYS A 536 3.66 -9.59 24.05
C LYS A 536 4.23 -10.96 23.65
N SER A 537 5.39 -10.96 22.98
CA SER A 537 6.13 -12.20 22.74
C SER A 537 6.56 -12.87 24.05
N SER A 538 7.08 -14.10 23.94
CA SER A 538 7.95 -14.62 25.00
C SER A 538 9.14 -13.68 25.22
N ASP A 539 9.59 -13.60 26.47
CA ASP A 539 10.74 -12.77 26.83
C ASP A 539 12.05 -13.39 26.32
N ALA A 540 12.96 -12.55 25.85
CA ALA A 540 14.34 -12.92 25.56
C ALA A 540 15.27 -12.13 26.49
N SER A 541 16.19 -12.82 27.15
CA SER A 541 17.10 -12.19 28.13
C SER A 541 18.46 -11.97 27.51
N LEU A 542 19.05 -10.81 27.75
CA LEU A 542 20.42 -10.48 27.35
C LEU A 542 21.26 -10.21 28.60
N THR A 543 22.43 -10.85 28.67
CA THR A 543 23.45 -10.57 29.67
C THR A 543 24.67 -9.98 28.97
N ILE A 544 24.89 -8.68 29.17
CA ILE A 544 26.12 -8.00 28.80
C ILE A 544 27.18 -8.35 29.83
N GLN A 545 28.22 -9.04 29.37
CA GLN A 545 29.35 -9.44 30.20
C GLN A 545 30.19 -8.23 30.59
N PRO A 546 30.82 -8.23 31.79
CA PRO A 546 31.59 -7.10 32.25
C PRO A 546 32.72 -6.76 31.27
N LYS A 547 33.00 -5.46 31.12
CA LYS A 547 34.13 -4.99 30.31
C LYS A 547 35.43 -5.53 30.91
N ILE A 548 36.24 -6.22 30.12
CA ILE A 548 37.53 -6.75 30.59
C ILE A 548 38.53 -5.60 30.63
N ASP A 549 39.19 -5.43 31.77
CA ASP A 549 40.18 -4.39 31.97
C ASP A 549 41.38 -4.59 31.03
N LYS A 550 41.96 -3.46 30.62
CA LYS A 550 43.18 -3.46 29.82
C LYS A 550 44.31 -4.11 30.64
N PRO A 551 45.08 -5.06 30.09
CA PRO A 551 46.15 -5.71 30.84
C PRO A 551 47.27 -4.74 31.18
N VAL A 552 47.81 -4.85 32.39
CA VAL A 552 49.04 -4.17 32.80
C VAL A 552 50.20 -5.14 32.58
N ILE A 553 51.20 -4.71 31.81
CA ILE A 553 52.41 -5.50 31.54
C ILE A 553 53.49 -5.14 32.56
N GLU A 554 53.90 -6.12 33.35
CA GLU A 554 54.87 -5.97 34.44
C GLU A 554 56.02 -6.96 34.29
N SER A 555 57.18 -6.58 34.82
CA SER A 555 58.33 -7.49 34.90
C SER A 555 58.07 -8.52 36.00
N SER A 556 58.18 -9.81 35.68
CA SER A 556 58.11 -10.92 36.65
C SER A 556 59.48 -11.54 36.95
N GLY A 557 60.50 -11.15 36.20
CA GLY A 557 61.91 -11.46 36.42
C GLY A 557 62.81 -10.71 35.43
N PRO A 558 64.14 -10.91 35.47
CA PRO A 558 65.09 -10.30 34.54
C PRO A 558 64.78 -10.55 33.07
N PHE A 559 64.22 -11.72 32.73
CA PHE A 559 63.91 -12.09 31.34
C PHE A 559 62.44 -12.46 31.13
N SER A 560 61.58 -12.27 32.13
CA SER A 560 60.17 -12.63 32.07
C SER A 560 59.28 -11.43 32.33
N ILE A 561 58.21 -11.35 31.55
CA ILE A 561 57.11 -10.42 31.76
C ILE A 561 55.83 -11.19 32.00
N THR A 562 54.99 -10.62 32.86
CA THR A 562 53.66 -11.09 33.15
C THR A 562 52.66 -10.03 32.74
N ALA A 563 51.43 -10.45 32.49
CA ALA A 563 50.30 -9.55 32.39
C ALA A 563 49.32 -9.87 33.51
N ASN A 564 48.69 -8.83 34.04
CA ASN A 564 47.59 -8.95 34.99
C ASN A 564 46.49 -7.96 34.58
N ILE A 565 45.25 -8.27 34.94
CA ILE A 565 44.13 -7.33 34.89
C ILE A 565 43.71 -7.02 36.34
N SER A 566 43.11 -5.86 36.58
CA SER A 566 42.63 -5.47 37.92
C SER A 566 41.49 -6.36 38.42
N GLN A 567 40.72 -6.94 37.50
CA GLN A 567 39.66 -7.90 37.81
C GLN A 567 40.25 -9.27 38.20
N GLN A 568 39.73 -9.87 39.26
CA GLN A 568 40.17 -11.18 39.72
C GLN A 568 39.18 -12.28 39.33
N GLN A 569 39.69 -13.51 39.17
CA GLN A 569 38.91 -14.75 39.01
C GLN A 569 38.03 -14.83 37.74
N LEU A 570 38.42 -14.17 36.65
CA LEU A 570 37.69 -14.26 35.38
C LEU A 570 38.11 -15.46 34.50
N GLY A 571 39.14 -16.21 34.89
CA GLY A 571 39.68 -17.29 34.06
C GLY A 571 40.36 -16.74 32.81
N GLU A 572 40.95 -15.55 32.92
CA GLU A 572 41.58 -14.81 31.85
C GLU A 572 42.83 -15.50 31.31
N VAL A 573 43.00 -15.38 30.00
CA VAL A 573 44.13 -15.90 29.27
C VAL A 573 44.77 -14.76 28.48
N PHE A 574 46.08 -14.57 28.62
CA PHE A 574 46.79 -13.50 27.91
C PHE A 574 47.33 -13.98 26.57
N ILE A 575 47.02 -13.22 25.53
CA ILE A 575 47.46 -13.47 24.15
C ILE A 575 48.49 -12.41 23.80
N TRP A 576 49.75 -12.85 23.66
CA TRP A 576 50.90 -12.00 23.44
C TRP A 576 51.33 -11.97 21.99
N ARG A 577 51.60 -10.77 21.47
CA ARG A 577 52.38 -10.53 20.26
C ARG A 577 53.79 -10.12 20.66
N ARG A 578 54.79 -10.80 20.12
CA ARG A 578 56.21 -10.58 20.42
C ARG A 578 56.92 -9.88 19.25
N PRO A 579 57.98 -9.10 19.49
CA PRO A 579 58.79 -8.52 18.43
C PRO A 579 59.35 -9.59 17.49
N GLY A 580 59.08 -9.47 16.19
CA GLY A 580 59.59 -10.39 15.16
C GLY A 580 58.95 -11.79 15.14
N SER A 581 57.80 -11.98 15.80
CA SER A 581 57.00 -13.19 15.72
C SER A 581 55.66 -12.90 15.06
N ASP A 582 55.29 -13.67 14.04
CA ASP A 582 54.00 -13.54 13.35
C ASP A 582 52.87 -14.28 14.07
N THR A 583 53.20 -15.19 14.97
CA THR A 583 52.23 -15.97 15.75
C THR A 583 52.06 -15.41 17.16
N ASP A 584 50.81 -15.36 17.61
CA ASP A 584 50.50 -15.02 19.00
C ASP A 584 50.85 -16.17 19.94
N THR A 585 51.32 -15.85 21.15
CA THR A 585 51.58 -16.85 22.21
C THR A 585 50.62 -16.69 23.36
N THR A 586 50.05 -17.80 23.81
CA THR A 586 49.14 -17.85 24.95
C THR A 586 49.89 -18.30 26.20
N ALA A 587 50.10 -17.40 27.17
CA ALA A 587 50.73 -17.73 28.44
C ALA A 587 50.51 -16.63 29.48
N LYS A 588 50.52 -16.99 30.78
CA LYS A 588 50.51 -16.02 31.88
C LYS A 588 51.83 -15.23 31.95
N ILE A 589 52.94 -15.92 31.72
CA ILE A 589 54.29 -15.36 31.73
C ILE A 589 54.94 -15.71 30.39
N ILE A 590 55.63 -14.75 29.77
CA ILE A 590 56.45 -14.96 28.57
C ILE A 590 57.86 -14.41 28.76
N LYS A 591 58.81 -14.95 27.99
CA LYS A 591 60.19 -14.48 27.99
C LYS A 591 60.43 -13.31 27.02
N ILE A 592 61.29 -12.39 27.43
CA ILE A 592 61.80 -11.27 26.65
C ILE A 592 63.00 -11.75 25.82
N LEU A 593 62.73 -12.44 24.71
CA LEU A 593 63.78 -12.98 23.83
C LEU A 593 64.32 -11.97 22.80
N LYS A 594 63.66 -10.83 22.59
CA LYS A 594 64.09 -9.84 21.59
C LYS A 594 63.78 -8.44 22.07
N THR A 595 64.64 -7.47 21.77
CA THR A 595 64.33 -6.06 22.05
C THR A 595 63.17 -5.60 21.15
N GLY A 596 62.19 -4.92 21.74
CA GLY A 596 61.06 -4.32 21.01
C GLY A 596 59.78 -4.24 21.84
N THR A 597 58.68 -3.93 21.14
CA THR A 597 57.35 -3.80 21.74
C THR A 597 56.69 -5.15 21.94
N TYR A 598 56.38 -5.47 23.19
CA TYR A 598 55.53 -6.60 23.54
C TYR A 598 54.11 -6.09 23.76
N SER A 599 53.13 -6.66 23.07
CA SER A 599 51.72 -6.31 23.26
C SER A 599 50.90 -7.52 23.68
N THR A 600 49.88 -7.29 24.49
CA THR A 600 49.00 -8.35 25.00
C THR A 600 47.59 -7.86 25.17
N LYS A 601 46.64 -8.78 25.03
CA LYS A 601 45.24 -8.60 25.38
C LYS A 601 44.78 -9.77 26.25
N ALA A 602 43.84 -9.51 27.15
CA ALA A 602 43.20 -10.57 27.91
C ALA A 602 42.05 -11.16 27.07
N LYS A 603 41.90 -12.48 27.13
CA LYS A 603 40.80 -13.27 26.59
C LYS A 603 40.08 -13.92 27.76
N VAL A 604 38.78 -13.67 27.89
CA VAL A 604 37.93 -14.34 28.89
C VAL A 604 36.82 -15.08 28.17
N VAL A 605 36.48 -16.27 28.68
CA VAL A 605 35.38 -17.08 28.15
C VAL A 605 34.27 -17.13 29.19
N PHE A 606 33.14 -16.54 28.88
CA PHE A 606 31.93 -16.57 29.70
C PHE A 606 31.01 -17.68 29.20
N THR A 607 30.43 -18.46 30.11
CA THR A 607 29.54 -19.58 29.75
C THR A 607 28.20 -19.45 30.47
N ILE A 608 27.10 -19.58 29.72
CA ILE A 608 25.74 -19.76 30.25
C ILE A 608 25.13 -21.01 29.62
N GLY A 609 24.88 -22.04 30.44
CA GLY A 609 24.46 -23.35 29.97
C GLY A 609 25.49 -23.89 28.96
N ASN A 610 25.02 -24.14 27.72
CA ASN A 610 25.87 -24.61 26.61
C ASN A 610 26.39 -23.48 25.72
N ASN A 611 26.02 -22.22 25.96
CA ASN A 611 26.46 -21.07 25.19
C ASN A 611 27.77 -20.51 25.78
N SER A 612 28.79 -20.35 24.92
CA SER A 612 30.11 -19.87 25.31
C SER A 612 30.46 -18.62 24.51
N LEU A 613 30.75 -17.53 25.21
CA LEU A 613 31.10 -16.23 24.65
C LEU A 613 32.55 -15.90 25.00
N THR A 614 33.37 -15.66 23.98
CA THR A 614 34.73 -15.14 24.17
C THR A 614 34.74 -13.62 24.05
N CYS A 615 35.19 -12.94 25.09
CA CYS A 615 35.41 -11.50 25.10
C CYS A 615 36.91 -11.17 25.22
N TYR A 616 37.30 -10.02 24.68
CA TYR A 616 38.67 -9.53 24.73
C TYR A 616 38.74 -8.16 25.40
N SER A 617 39.87 -7.85 26.02
CA SER A 617 40.17 -6.48 26.44
C SER A 617 40.89 -5.69 25.35
N ASP A 618 41.00 -4.39 25.57
CA ASP A 618 41.89 -3.51 24.81
C ASP A 618 43.34 -4.01 24.87
N THR A 619 44.07 -3.84 23.77
CA THR A 619 45.47 -4.26 23.70
C THR A 619 46.37 -3.30 24.49
N SER A 620 47.18 -3.87 25.36
CA SER A 620 48.27 -3.20 26.05
C SER A 620 49.59 -3.43 25.34
N ALA A 621 50.49 -2.46 25.36
CA ALA A 621 51.79 -2.55 24.72
C ALA A 621 52.86 -1.87 25.57
N ARG A 622 54.04 -2.48 25.67
CA ARG A 622 55.18 -1.94 26.41
C ARG A 622 56.49 -2.39 25.77
N ASP A 623 57.45 -1.47 25.72
CA ASP A 623 58.78 -1.76 25.17
C ASP A 623 59.70 -2.37 26.22
N PHE A 624 60.44 -3.39 25.79
CA PHE A 624 61.46 -4.05 26.60
C PHE A 624 62.78 -4.12 25.84
N LYS A 625 63.88 -4.01 26.59
CA LYS A 625 65.25 -4.18 26.10
C LYS A 625 65.86 -5.42 26.72
N THR A 626 66.56 -6.20 25.91
CA THR A 626 67.29 -7.40 26.33
C THR A 626 68.58 -7.51 25.54
N ASN A 627 69.63 -8.05 26.15
CA ASN A 627 70.89 -8.38 25.48
C ASN A 627 70.68 -9.64 24.66
N GLU A 628 70.87 -9.62 23.34
CA GLU A 628 70.52 -10.75 22.44
C GLU A 628 71.40 -12.01 22.58
N GLN A 629 72.09 -12.15 23.71
CA GLN A 629 72.98 -13.27 24.06
C GLN A 629 72.31 -14.18 25.09
N ASN A 630 72.57 -15.49 25.01
CA ASN A 630 72.12 -16.46 26.01
C ASN A 630 72.72 -16.10 27.39
N GLU A 631 71.86 -15.83 28.37
CA GLU A 631 72.30 -15.50 29.73
C GLU A 631 71.43 -16.19 30.80
N VAL A 632 72.05 -16.50 31.94
CA VAL A 632 71.38 -16.93 33.17
C VAL A 632 71.68 -15.92 34.27
N VAL A 633 70.63 -15.41 34.90
CA VAL A 633 70.70 -14.41 35.98
C VAL A 633 70.27 -15.07 37.30
N ILE A 634 70.97 -14.70 38.37
CA ILE A 634 70.66 -15.10 39.74
C ILE A 634 70.29 -13.86 40.53
N TYR A 635 69.12 -13.85 41.17
CA TYR A 635 68.59 -12.68 41.85
C TYR A 635 67.64 -13.05 43.00
N PRO A 636 67.52 -12.22 44.06
CA PRO A 636 68.42 -11.11 44.37
C PRO A 636 69.83 -11.61 44.72
N ASN A 637 70.86 -10.86 44.33
CA ASN A 637 72.25 -11.19 44.59
C ASN A 637 73.05 -9.89 44.82
N PRO A 638 73.48 -9.56 46.06
CA PRO A 638 73.42 -10.39 47.27
C PRO A 638 72.00 -10.70 47.74
N SER A 639 71.76 -11.95 48.16
CA SER A 639 70.48 -12.36 48.75
C SER A 639 70.46 -12.12 50.25
N GLN A 640 69.33 -11.63 50.74
CA GLN A 640 68.98 -11.47 52.16
C GLN A 640 67.74 -12.30 52.51
N GLU A 641 67.24 -13.09 51.55
CA GLU A 641 66.02 -13.88 51.67
C GLU A 641 66.36 -15.36 51.82
N SER A 642 65.38 -16.16 52.25
CA SER A 642 65.49 -17.63 52.32
C SER A 642 65.69 -18.31 50.96
N TYR A 643 65.67 -17.56 49.85
CA TYR A 643 65.75 -18.06 48.48
C TYR A 643 66.60 -17.17 47.57
N VAL A 644 67.14 -17.76 46.50
CA VAL A 644 67.56 -17.06 45.27
C VAL A 644 66.84 -17.65 44.07
N TYR A 645 66.56 -16.79 43.10
CA TYR A 645 65.93 -17.17 41.85
C TYR A 645 66.97 -17.32 40.76
N ILE A 646 66.84 -18.39 39.98
CA ILE A 646 67.56 -18.56 38.72
C ILE A 646 66.57 -18.40 37.59
N GLU A 647 66.92 -17.55 36.64
CA GLU A 647 66.18 -17.40 35.39
C GLU A 647 67.14 -17.38 34.21
N SER A 648 66.84 -18.20 33.20
CA SER A 648 67.52 -18.21 31.91
C SER A 648 66.69 -17.49 30.86
N ARG A 649 67.35 -16.72 30.01
CA ARG A 649 66.70 -16.06 28.87
C ARG A 649 66.17 -17.09 27.88
N ASP A 650 66.96 -18.06 27.49
CA ASP A 650 66.57 -19.14 26.56
C ASP A 650 66.21 -20.41 27.35
N ASP A 651 65.40 -21.29 26.76
CA ASP A 651 65.01 -22.54 27.40
C ASP A 651 66.20 -23.52 27.44
N ILE A 652 66.59 -23.96 28.64
CA ILE A 652 67.73 -24.90 28.80
C ILE A 652 67.20 -26.30 29.09
N ARG A 653 67.46 -27.26 28.19
CA ARG A 653 67.12 -28.67 28.39
C ARG A 653 68.13 -29.37 29.29
N ASN A 654 67.65 -30.30 30.10
CA ASN A 654 68.48 -31.12 31.00
C ASN A 654 69.41 -30.28 31.89
N ALA A 655 68.91 -29.15 32.39
CA ALA A 655 69.69 -28.21 33.19
C ALA A 655 70.00 -28.81 34.58
N VAL A 656 71.28 -28.97 34.88
CA VAL A 656 71.82 -29.32 36.19
C VAL A 656 72.32 -28.04 36.84
N ILE A 657 71.68 -27.66 37.93
CA ILE A 657 72.05 -26.51 38.75
C ILE A 657 72.83 -27.03 39.95
N THR A 658 74.10 -26.67 40.09
CA THR A 658 74.96 -27.09 41.19
C THR A 658 75.47 -25.87 41.97
N MET A 659 75.34 -25.89 43.29
CA MET A 659 75.88 -24.88 44.19
C MET A 659 77.15 -25.41 44.86
N TYR A 660 78.21 -24.63 44.81
CA TYR A 660 79.49 -24.90 45.48
C TYR A 660 79.77 -23.82 46.54
N ASP A 661 80.46 -24.20 47.62
CA ASP A 661 81.09 -23.20 48.50
C ASP A 661 82.29 -22.53 47.83
N ILE A 662 82.88 -21.51 48.45
CA ILE A 662 84.09 -20.84 47.91
C ILE A 662 85.30 -21.76 47.72
N PHE A 663 85.30 -22.94 48.35
CA PHE A 663 86.39 -23.92 48.27
C PHE A 663 86.11 -24.97 47.19
N GLY A 664 85.00 -24.86 46.44
CA GLY A 664 84.63 -25.77 45.36
C GLY A 664 83.96 -27.06 45.83
N ARG A 665 83.56 -27.17 47.11
CA ARG A 665 82.79 -28.31 47.61
C ARG A 665 81.33 -28.15 47.23
N GLU A 666 80.76 -29.19 46.64
CA GLU A 666 79.35 -29.21 46.28
C GLU A 666 78.47 -29.23 47.52
N ILE A 667 77.52 -28.30 47.56
CA ILE A 667 76.53 -28.17 48.63
C ILE A 667 75.26 -28.90 48.24
N PHE A 668 74.78 -28.65 47.02
CA PHE A 668 73.67 -29.36 46.44
C PHE A 668 73.68 -29.26 44.92
N HIS A 669 72.97 -30.16 44.26
CA HIS A 669 72.57 -29.99 42.87
C HIS A 669 71.07 -30.27 42.68
N LYS A 670 70.50 -29.71 41.62
CA LYS A 670 69.10 -29.92 41.20
C LYS A 670 69.06 -30.08 39.69
N THR A 671 68.49 -31.19 39.23
CA THR A 671 68.30 -31.46 37.79
C THR A 671 66.91 -31.05 37.37
N ILE A 672 66.82 -30.33 36.26
CA ILE A 672 65.59 -29.76 35.71
C ILE A 672 65.51 -30.16 34.24
N PRO A 673 64.56 -31.04 33.86
CA PRO A 673 64.44 -31.51 32.48
C PRO A 673 64.31 -30.39 31.45
N LEU A 674 63.64 -29.28 31.82
CA LEU A 674 63.54 -28.08 31.00
C LEU A 674 63.43 -26.82 31.89
N LEU A 675 64.50 -26.03 31.92
CA LEU A 675 64.52 -24.71 32.57
C LEU A 675 63.89 -23.66 31.65
N LYS A 676 62.55 -23.61 31.67
CA LYS A 676 61.74 -22.66 30.87
C LYS A 676 61.15 -21.50 31.67
N SER A 677 61.23 -21.55 32.99
CA SER A 677 60.69 -20.55 33.91
C SER A 677 61.60 -20.37 35.10
N ARG A 678 61.37 -19.31 35.89
CA ARG A 678 62.08 -19.06 37.15
C ARG A 678 62.10 -20.31 38.04
N VAL A 679 63.26 -20.61 38.60
CA VAL A 679 63.45 -21.66 39.60
C VAL A 679 63.90 -21.02 40.90
N ASP A 680 63.19 -21.36 41.96
CA ASP A 680 63.56 -21.06 43.33
C ASP A 680 64.61 -22.06 43.82
N LEU A 681 65.66 -21.51 44.43
CA LEU A 681 66.65 -22.27 45.18
C LEU A 681 66.58 -21.85 46.65
N PRO A 682 66.19 -22.76 47.55
CA PRO A 682 66.25 -22.49 48.98
C PRO A 682 67.71 -22.34 49.41
N ILE A 683 67.98 -21.27 50.15
CA ILE A 683 69.30 -20.97 50.70
C ILE A 683 69.26 -20.70 52.21
N GLU A 684 68.10 -20.88 52.85
CA GLU A 684 67.85 -20.62 54.27
C GLU A 684 68.81 -21.35 55.22
N GLN A 685 69.30 -22.52 54.81
CA GLN A 685 70.21 -23.34 55.62
C GLN A 685 71.69 -23.05 55.33
N LEU A 686 72.00 -22.08 54.48
CA LEU A 686 73.36 -21.71 54.12
C LEU A 686 73.82 -20.53 54.96
N ALA A 687 75.05 -20.60 55.46
CA ALA A 687 75.65 -19.49 56.21
C ALA A 687 75.91 -18.27 55.31
N SER A 688 75.95 -17.07 55.90
CA SER A 688 76.34 -15.86 55.18
C SER A 688 77.73 -16.02 54.56
N GLY A 689 77.86 -15.78 53.26
CA GLY A 689 79.08 -16.09 52.53
C GLY A 689 78.95 -15.96 51.01
N LYS A 690 80.07 -16.18 50.31
CA LYS A 690 80.09 -16.29 48.85
C LYS A 690 79.96 -17.76 48.45
N TYR A 691 79.21 -18.00 47.40
CA TYR A 691 78.96 -19.31 46.82
C TYR A 691 79.13 -19.22 45.31
N ILE A 692 79.40 -20.35 44.67
CA ILE A 692 79.50 -20.44 43.21
C ILE A 692 78.36 -21.30 42.73
N LEU A 693 77.46 -20.71 41.94
CA LEU A 693 76.40 -21.47 41.27
C LEU A 693 76.81 -21.75 39.83
N LYS A 694 76.74 -23.01 39.44
CA LYS A 694 76.95 -23.48 38.07
C LYS A 694 75.66 -24.06 37.51
N VAL A 695 75.25 -23.63 36.33
CA VAL A 695 74.11 -24.16 35.58
C VAL A 695 74.65 -24.78 34.30
N VAL A 696 74.49 -26.09 34.13
CA VAL A 696 74.97 -26.85 32.96
C VAL A 696 73.79 -27.57 32.32
N GLY A 697 73.54 -27.35 31.04
CA GLY A 697 72.53 -28.08 30.27
C GLY A 697 72.94 -28.22 28.81
N GLU A 698 72.03 -28.70 27.97
CA GLU A 698 72.31 -28.88 26.55
C GLU A 698 72.72 -27.54 25.89
N GLY A 699 74.00 -27.44 25.49
CA GLY A 699 74.55 -26.29 24.78
C GLY A 699 74.87 -25.06 25.64
N GLN A 700 74.71 -25.11 26.96
CA GLN A 700 75.03 -23.98 27.86
C GLN A 700 75.68 -24.44 29.17
N SER A 701 76.76 -23.77 29.57
CA SER A 701 77.38 -23.91 30.90
C SER A 701 77.70 -22.52 31.42
N LEU A 702 77.06 -22.13 32.51
CA LEU A 702 77.18 -20.79 33.07
C LEU A 702 77.51 -20.86 34.56
N THR A 703 78.51 -20.09 34.98
CA THR A 703 78.95 -20.00 36.38
C THR A 703 78.79 -18.57 36.87
N LYS A 704 78.07 -18.36 37.98
CA LYS A 704 77.89 -17.04 38.61
C LYS A 704 78.13 -17.17 40.12
N GLN A 705 78.74 -16.13 40.69
CA GLN A 705 78.91 -16.03 42.13
C GLN A 705 77.58 -15.59 42.77
N VAL A 706 77.15 -16.26 43.84
CA VAL A 706 76.01 -15.91 44.68
C VAL A 706 76.53 -15.44 46.02
N VAL A 707 76.05 -14.29 46.51
CA VAL A 707 76.40 -13.77 47.83
C VAL A 707 75.19 -13.89 48.73
N ILE A 708 75.31 -14.63 49.83
CA ILE A 708 74.28 -14.79 50.87
C ILE A 708 74.70 -13.91 52.04
N ARG A 709 73.78 -13.08 52.55
CA ARG A 709 74.02 -12.18 53.66
C ARG A 709 73.29 -12.61 54.92
#